data_AF-A0A2N2HSG5-F1
#
_entry.id   AF-A0A2N2HSG5-F1
#
_cell.length_a   1.000
_cell.length_b   1.000
_cell.length_c   1.000
_cell.angle_alpha   90.00
_cell.angle_beta   90.00
_cell.angle_gamma   90.00
#
_symmetry.space_group_name_H-M   'P 1'
#
loop_
_entity.id
_entity.type
_entity.pdbx_description
1 polymer ?
#
loop_
_entity_poly.entity_id
_entity_poly.type
_entity_poly.pdbx_seq_one_letter_code
_entity_poly.pdbx_strand_id
1 'polypeptide(L)'
;MEEQKYRSWVEVDLDSFSRNWEELKRLVGPDVRIMQVVKADAYGHGALELSSVALRNGAWALGVANADEGVQLRASGITSPVVILSPSPDSEIGQIVKYGLTPSVSDASFARELQRSARKAGIRVSVHIEVDTGMGRGGTIHYEALDLIRTVLDMPNLDLEGIFTHLSSSEILVDYNNRQWTHFRDLLAKLDENGIRIPLKHMSNSGAVLNFPEYNLDLVRPGIMTYGIYPGPDTKDKADLSPVMSFKTRVVLLKEFPEGYSIGYNRTYITYRPTRIATIPVGYGDGYGIMLSNAGEVLIRGRRAPIVGRISMDMCTVDVSRIPDCGIGDEVVLMGRQGAEYISANEIAARTNTISYDVLCALGKRAPRVFVQKGRADAVEPRLRRIYIPGEEKSVARIDSIIRHCFQTRAQSEEMGDAIFSEMFETLFGKEDRQLELRDRFRYDIEVSEASPENGKRKRGEFFRVLTRVEYTKALREPVFMIGCAMNNEQLEALFEEKRCEYRWLLNLGDEAVTERDFRIERVTIDGEDVPILRAENTPRGFEVWCGGDLLKKKLNRPVRFAFEIATKKSKKNNLFSVFVAYPTRGLQISFNYEKANLRRVREVSYFAGKHPYPRVAREQGKATTLTIADDEWIFPNSGVTFIWDS
;
A
#
# COMPACT_ATOMS: atom_id res chain seq x y z
N MET A 1 -12.01 24.97 -15.02
CA MET A 1 -10.83 24.11 -14.86
C MET A 1 -10.00 24.76 -13.79
N GLU A 2 -9.79 24.10 -12.65
CA GLU A 2 -8.84 24.57 -11.64
C GLU A 2 -7.48 24.85 -12.27
N GLU A 3 -6.79 25.83 -11.72
CA GLU A 3 -5.46 26.25 -12.14
C GLU A 3 -4.47 25.10 -11.94
N GLN A 4 -4.29 24.27 -12.97
CA GLN A 4 -3.51 23.03 -12.91
C GLN A 4 -2.07 23.34 -12.45
N LYS A 5 -1.70 22.91 -11.24
CA LYS A 5 -0.52 23.42 -10.49
C LYS A 5 0.83 22.85 -10.94
N TYR A 6 0.83 21.86 -11.84
CA TYR A 6 2.05 21.15 -12.23
C TYR A 6 2.83 21.86 -13.36
N ARG A 7 4.16 21.78 -13.28
CA ARG A 7 5.11 22.21 -14.32
C ARG A 7 4.89 21.47 -15.65
N SER A 8 4.72 20.15 -15.57
CA SER A 8 4.36 19.24 -16.65
C SER A 8 3.51 18.13 -16.06
N TRP A 9 2.66 17.49 -16.87
CA TRP A 9 1.79 16.40 -16.41
C TRP A 9 1.39 15.49 -17.56
N VAL A 10 1.01 14.27 -17.23
CA VAL A 10 0.47 13.28 -18.16
C VAL A 10 -1.02 13.11 -17.86
N GLU A 11 -1.90 13.44 -18.78
CA GLU A 11 -3.32 13.12 -18.69
C GLU A 11 -3.58 11.71 -19.21
N VAL A 12 -4.38 10.94 -18.48
CA VAL A 12 -4.73 9.56 -18.80
C VAL A 12 -6.25 9.45 -18.85
N ASP A 13 -6.81 9.29 -20.05
CA ASP A 13 -8.24 9.28 -20.31
C ASP A 13 -8.85 7.88 -20.11
N LEU A 14 -9.53 7.69 -18.98
CA LEU A 14 -10.12 6.41 -18.59
C LEU A 14 -11.32 6.03 -19.47
N ASP A 15 -11.99 7.00 -20.08
CA ASP A 15 -13.10 6.75 -21.00
C ASP A 15 -12.57 6.25 -22.34
N SER A 16 -11.48 6.84 -22.85
CA SER A 16 -10.76 6.30 -24.02
C SER A 16 -10.27 4.87 -23.78
N PHE A 17 -9.68 4.59 -22.61
CA PHE A 17 -9.22 3.25 -22.27
C PHE A 17 -10.38 2.25 -22.24
N SER A 18 -11.53 2.66 -21.70
CA SER A 18 -12.73 1.82 -21.65
C SER A 18 -13.31 1.55 -23.04
N ARG A 19 -13.37 2.56 -23.93
CA ARG A 19 -13.76 2.38 -25.35
C ARG A 19 -12.86 1.39 -26.08
N ASN A 20 -11.54 1.48 -25.88
CA ASN A 20 -10.61 0.53 -26.48
C ASN A 20 -10.82 -0.89 -25.94
N TRP A 21 -11.26 -1.02 -24.69
CA TRP A 21 -11.62 -2.31 -24.08
C TRP A 21 -12.91 -2.90 -24.69
N GLU A 22 -13.90 -2.07 -24.99
CA GLU A 22 -15.11 -2.47 -25.72
C GLU A 22 -14.78 -2.93 -27.14
N GLU A 23 -13.92 -2.20 -27.84
CA GLU A 23 -13.45 -2.57 -29.17
C GLU A 23 -12.66 -3.88 -29.14
N LEU A 24 -11.78 -4.05 -28.16
CA LEU A 24 -11.08 -5.31 -27.94
C LEU A 24 -12.06 -6.48 -27.72
N LYS A 25 -13.08 -6.33 -26.86
CA LYS A 25 -14.11 -7.37 -26.65
C LYS A 25 -14.82 -7.73 -27.95
N ARG A 26 -15.16 -6.72 -28.75
CA ARG A 26 -15.80 -6.91 -30.07
C ARG A 26 -14.93 -7.73 -31.01
N LEU A 27 -13.62 -7.48 -31.01
CA LEU A 27 -12.65 -8.17 -31.87
C LEU A 27 -12.41 -9.63 -31.46
N VAL A 28 -12.34 -9.92 -30.16
CA VAL A 28 -11.97 -11.28 -29.68
C VAL A 28 -13.17 -12.18 -29.41
N GLY A 29 -14.36 -11.59 -29.20
CA GLY A 29 -15.58 -12.33 -28.91
C GLY A 29 -15.77 -12.68 -27.42
N PRO A 30 -16.96 -13.18 -27.03
CA PRO A 30 -17.33 -13.39 -25.63
C PRO A 30 -16.67 -14.61 -24.98
N ASP A 31 -16.23 -15.58 -25.78
CA ASP A 31 -15.69 -16.87 -25.29
C ASP A 31 -14.19 -16.79 -24.97
N VAL A 32 -13.51 -15.74 -25.41
CA VAL A 32 -12.07 -15.55 -25.24
C VAL A 32 -11.78 -14.69 -24.01
N ARG A 33 -10.97 -15.21 -23.09
CA ARG A 33 -10.54 -14.44 -21.92
C ARG A 33 -9.53 -13.38 -22.32
N ILE A 34 -9.42 -12.32 -21.53
CA ILE A 34 -8.47 -11.21 -21.76
C ILE A 34 -7.56 -11.06 -20.56
N MET A 35 -6.25 -11.08 -20.79
CA MET A 35 -5.22 -10.68 -19.83
C MET A 35 -4.73 -9.28 -20.22
N GLN A 36 -5.09 -8.26 -19.45
CA GLN A 36 -4.60 -6.90 -19.71
C GLN A 36 -3.13 -6.80 -19.31
N VAL A 37 -2.26 -6.51 -20.27
CA VAL A 37 -0.83 -6.33 -20.00
C VAL A 37 -0.59 -4.93 -19.42
N VAL A 38 -0.12 -4.86 -18.18
CA VAL A 38 0.11 -3.63 -17.40
C VAL A 38 1.55 -3.46 -16.93
N LYS A 39 2.49 -4.24 -17.48
CA LYS A 39 3.93 -4.09 -17.21
C LYS A 39 4.46 -2.69 -17.51
N ALA A 40 5.61 -2.34 -16.95
CA ALA A 40 6.25 -1.03 -17.06
C ALA A 40 5.28 0.12 -16.67
N ASP A 41 4.56 -0.07 -15.56
CA ASP A 41 3.52 0.85 -15.07
C ASP A 41 2.42 1.16 -16.10
N ALA A 42 1.84 0.12 -16.69
CA ALA A 42 0.91 0.20 -17.81
C ALA A 42 1.49 1.03 -18.96
N TYR A 43 2.73 0.74 -19.34
CA TYR A 43 3.44 1.41 -20.43
C TYR A 43 3.53 2.92 -20.15
N GLY A 44 3.83 3.28 -18.90
CA GLY A 44 3.89 4.67 -18.42
C GLY A 44 2.54 5.34 -18.15
N HIS A 45 1.39 4.67 -18.33
CA HIS A 45 0.06 5.25 -18.10
C HIS A 45 -0.38 5.23 -16.63
N GLY A 46 0.23 4.39 -15.78
CA GLY A 46 -0.18 4.16 -14.40
C GLY A 46 -0.88 2.82 -14.23
N ALA A 47 -0.17 1.84 -13.70
CA ALA A 47 -0.62 0.45 -13.64
C ALA A 47 -1.80 0.25 -12.69
N LEU A 48 -1.82 0.91 -11.53
CA LEU A 48 -2.84 0.65 -10.52
C LEU A 48 -4.24 1.03 -11.02
N GLU A 49 -4.39 2.26 -11.50
CA GLU A 49 -5.65 2.79 -11.98
C GLU A 49 -6.14 2.06 -13.23
N LEU A 50 -5.27 1.81 -14.22
CA LEU A 50 -5.67 1.09 -15.43
C LEU A 50 -5.93 -0.39 -15.20
N SER A 51 -5.24 -1.03 -14.25
CA SER A 51 -5.58 -2.38 -13.80
C SER A 51 -6.98 -2.43 -13.22
N SER A 52 -7.34 -1.47 -12.35
CA SER A 52 -8.68 -1.40 -11.76
C SER A 52 -9.76 -1.20 -12.83
N VAL A 53 -9.52 -0.34 -13.82
CA VAL A 53 -10.45 -0.14 -14.94
C VAL A 53 -10.56 -1.40 -15.80
N ALA A 54 -9.44 -2.04 -16.15
CA ALA A 54 -9.45 -3.26 -16.95
C ALA A 54 -10.20 -4.41 -16.25
N LEU A 55 -9.97 -4.62 -14.96
CA LEU A 55 -10.67 -5.64 -14.17
C LEU A 55 -12.18 -5.36 -14.09
N ARG A 56 -12.60 -4.10 -13.89
CA ARG A 56 -14.01 -3.72 -13.94
C ARG A 56 -14.64 -3.94 -15.30
N ASN A 57 -13.86 -3.78 -16.37
CA ASN A 57 -14.30 -4.07 -17.74
C ASN A 57 -14.26 -5.57 -18.08
N GLY A 58 -13.83 -6.44 -17.16
CA GLY A 58 -13.89 -7.89 -17.33
C GLY A 58 -12.57 -8.56 -17.72
N ALA A 59 -11.42 -7.90 -17.49
CA ALA A 59 -10.13 -8.58 -17.59
C ALA A 59 -10.11 -9.80 -16.65
N TRP A 60 -9.75 -10.96 -17.18
CA TRP A 60 -9.61 -12.19 -16.40
C TRP A 60 -8.35 -12.13 -15.53
N ALA A 61 -7.25 -11.60 -16.08
CA ALA A 61 -5.97 -11.47 -15.40
C ALA A 61 -5.24 -10.18 -15.79
N LEU A 62 -4.15 -9.90 -15.09
CA LEU A 62 -3.20 -8.84 -15.41
C LEU A 62 -1.84 -9.45 -15.74
N GLY A 63 -1.18 -8.93 -16.78
CA GLY A 63 0.17 -9.35 -17.18
C GLY A 63 1.22 -8.33 -16.78
N VAL A 64 2.21 -8.74 -15.99
CA VAL A 64 3.35 -7.92 -15.52
C VAL A 64 4.69 -8.49 -16.02
N ALA A 65 5.79 -7.74 -15.90
CA ALA A 65 7.10 -8.19 -16.32
C ALA A 65 7.87 -8.95 -15.23
N ASN A 66 7.69 -8.60 -13.96
CA ASN A 66 8.45 -9.16 -12.83
C ASN A 66 7.58 -9.25 -11.58
N ALA A 67 8.10 -9.92 -10.55
CA ALA A 67 7.39 -10.08 -9.28
C ALA A 67 7.08 -8.73 -8.60
N ASP A 68 8.01 -7.77 -8.63
CA ASP A 68 7.87 -6.46 -7.99
C ASP A 68 6.66 -5.65 -8.51
N GLU A 69 6.40 -5.67 -9.82
CA GLU A 69 5.17 -5.10 -10.39
C GLU A 69 3.92 -5.83 -9.90
N GLY A 70 3.99 -7.17 -9.79
CA GLY A 70 2.89 -7.97 -9.24
C GLY A 70 2.61 -7.70 -7.76
N VAL A 71 3.67 -7.53 -6.96
CA VAL A 71 3.57 -7.13 -5.54
C VAL A 71 2.90 -5.76 -5.43
N GLN A 72 3.25 -4.81 -6.30
CA GLN A 72 2.61 -3.49 -6.32
C GLN A 72 1.10 -3.59 -6.55
N LEU A 73 0.65 -4.45 -7.47
CA LEU A 73 -0.76 -4.70 -7.72
C LEU A 73 -1.45 -5.34 -6.49
N ARG A 74 -0.81 -6.35 -5.88
CA ARG A 74 -1.33 -7.02 -4.67
C ARG A 74 -1.45 -6.07 -3.49
N ALA A 75 -0.44 -5.24 -3.25
CA ALA A 75 -0.45 -4.22 -2.20
C ALA A 75 -1.54 -3.15 -2.42
N SER A 76 -2.05 -3.00 -3.64
CA SER A 76 -3.19 -2.12 -3.95
C SER A 76 -4.56 -2.76 -3.73
N GLY A 77 -4.61 -4.04 -3.35
CA GLY A 77 -5.84 -4.81 -3.10
C GLY A 77 -6.33 -5.63 -4.29
N ILE A 78 -5.55 -5.77 -5.37
CA ILE A 78 -5.95 -6.59 -6.52
C ILE A 78 -5.83 -8.07 -6.16
N THR A 79 -6.93 -8.80 -6.27
CA THR A 79 -7.02 -10.25 -5.97
C THR A 79 -7.11 -11.14 -7.22
N SER A 80 -7.43 -10.59 -8.39
CA SER A 80 -7.45 -11.33 -9.67
C SER A 80 -6.07 -11.92 -10.01
N PRO A 81 -5.98 -12.95 -10.87
CA PRO A 81 -4.70 -13.51 -11.30
C PRO A 81 -3.74 -12.44 -11.86
N VAL A 82 -2.48 -12.53 -11.45
CA VAL A 82 -1.39 -11.65 -11.91
C VAL A 82 -0.30 -12.57 -12.45
N VAL A 83 -0.10 -12.53 -13.76
CA VAL A 83 0.82 -13.41 -14.48
C VAL A 83 2.10 -12.65 -14.80
N ILE A 84 3.24 -13.17 -14.36
CA ILE A 84 4.57 -12.65 -14.72
C ILE A 84 4.93 -13.24 -16.08
N LEU A 85 5.04 -12.38 -17.09
CA LEU A 85 5.20 -12.76 -18.50
C LEU A 85 6.66 -12.94 -18.95
N SER A 86 7.61 -12.87 -18.02
CA SER A 86 9.03 -13.04 -18.31
C SER A 86 9.61 -14.09 -17.34
N PRO A 87 10.68 -14.78 -17.73
CA PRO A 87 11.38 -15.68 -16.82
C PRO A 87 11.82 -14.92 -15.56
N SER A 88 11.43 -15.43 -14.40
CA SER A 88 11.82 -14.85 -13.10
C SER A 88 13.14 -15.45 -12.62
N PRO A 89 14.05 -14.65 -12.03
CA PRO A 89 15.18 -15.18 -11.28
C PRO A 89 14.72 -15.86 -9.99
N ASP A 90 15.52 -16.78 -9.45
CA ASP A 90 15.22 -17.50 -8.22
C ASP A 90 14.95 -16.55 -7.03
N SER A 91 15.58 -15.37 -7.01
CA SER A 91 15.37 -14.35 -5.98
C SER A 91 13.92 -13.83 -5.90
N GLU A 92 13.15 -13.93 -6.98
CA GLU A 92 11.74 -13.52 -7.02
C GLU A 92 10.77 -14.58 -6.46
N ILE A 93 11.22 -15.84 -6.31
CA ILE A 93 10.36 -16.97 -5.89
C ILE A 93 9.68 -16.69 -4.53
N GLY A 94 10.41 -16.09 -3.59
CA GLY A 94 9.86 -15.73 -2.29
C GLY A 94 8.67 -14.78 -2.41
N GLN A 95 8.77 -13.76 -3.25
CA GLN A 95 7.68 -12.82 -3.52
C GLN A 95 6.53 -13.49 -4.27
N ILE A 96 6.83 -14.32 -5.28
CA ILE A 96 5.83 -15.06 -6.05
C ILE A 96 4.93 -15.89 -5.14
N VAL A 97 5.54 -16.68 -4.25
CA VAL A 97 4.82 -17.53 -3.28
C VAL A 97 4.05 -16.69 -2.26
N LYS A 98 4.70 -15.68 -1.66
CA LYS A 98 4.10 -14.81 -0.62
C LYS A 98 2.88 -14.04 -1.11
N TYR A 99 2.92 -13.55 -2.36
CA TYR A 99 1.88 -12.68 -2.92
C TYR A 99 0.95 -13.39 -3.91
N GLY A 100 1.07 -14.71 -4.08
CA GLY A 100 0.21 -15.49 -4.97
C GLY A 100 0.25 -14.96 -6.41
N LEU A 101 1.45 -14.83 -6.97
CA LEU A 101 1.67 -14.49 -8.37
C LEU A 101 1.79 -15.77 -9.20
N THR A 102 1.42 -15.70 -10.48
CA THR A 102 1.53 -16.82 -11.43
C THR A 102 2.77 -16.60 -12.29
N PRO A 103 3.89 -17.31 -12.06
CA PRO A 103 5.10 -17.11 -12.86
C PRO A 103 5.01 -17.84 -14.21
N SER A 104 5.78 -17.33 -15.17
CA SER A 104 6.14 -18.08 -16.37
C SER A 104 7.26 -19.06 -16.03
N VAL A 105 7.12 -20.30 -16.48
CA VAL A 105 8.13 -21.37 -16.32
C VAL A 105 8.70 -21.68 -17.70
N SER A 106 10.01 -21.49 -17.84
CA SER A 106 10.75 -21.68 -19.09
C SER A 106 11.78 -22.82 -19.02
N ASP A 107 12.08 -23.31 -17.82
CA ASP A 107 13.04 -24.39 -17.59
C ASP A 107 12.73 -25.19 -16.31
N ALA A 108 13.31 -26.39 -16.23
CA ALA A 108 13.07 -27.31 -15.13
C ALA A 108 13.79 -26.92 -13.84
N SER A 109 14.87 -26.13 -13.89
CA SER A 109 15.60 -25.69 -12.70
C SER A 109 14.74 -24.74 -11.87
N PHE A 110 14.21 -23.69 -12.51
CA PHE A 110 13.31 -22.74 -11.88
C PHE A 110 12.05 -23.44 -11.32
N ALA A 111 11.44 -24.34 -12.11
CA ALA A 111 10.28 -25.11 -11.66
C ALA A 111 10.55 -25.91 -10.37
N ARG A 112 11.72 -26.55 -10.27
CA ARG A 112 12.12 -27.32 -9.07
C ARG A 112 12.33 -26.42 -7.84
N GLU A 113 12.87 -25.22 -8.02
CA GLU A 113 13.05 -24.28 -6.91
C GLU A 113 11.71 -23.70 -6.44
N LEU A 114 10.84 -23.32 -7.39
CA LEU A 114 9.49 -22.87 -7.10
C LEU A 114 8.68 -23.95 -6.36
N GLN A 115 8.74 -25.20 -6.82
CA GLN A 115 8.13 -26.36 -6.16
C GLN A 115 8.63 -26.53 -4.72
N ARG A 116 9.95 -26.39 -4.47
CA ARG A 116 10.53 -26.48 -3.13
C ARG A 116 10.01 -25.37 -2.22
N SER A 117 9.95 -24.13 -2.72
CA SER A 117 9.43 -22.97 -1.97
C SER A 117 7.93 -23.10 -1.67
N ALA A 118 7.13 -23.46 -2.68
CA ALA A 118 5.69 -23.70 -2.54
C ALA A 118 5.39 -24.81 -1.52
N ARG A 119 6.15 -25.91 -1.57
CA ARG A 119 6.06 -27.01 -0.58
C ARG A 119 6.40 -26.54 0.83
N LYS A 120 7.47 -25.74 1.00
CA LYS A 120 7.85 -25.17 2.31
C LYS A 120 6.77 -24.25 2.87
N ALA A 121 6.11 -23.49 2.00
CA ALA A 121 5.01 -22.60 2.38
C ALA A 121 3.66 -23.33 2.56
N GLY A 122 3.57 -24.61 2.18
CA GLY A 122 2.33 -25.40 2.28
C GLY A 122 1.23 -24.97 1.31
N ILE A 123 1.59 -24.36 0.17
CA ILE A 123 0.63 -23.87 -0.85
C ILE A 123 0.82 -24.57 -2.20
N ARG A 124 -0.13 -24.36 -3.11
CA ARG A 124 0.04 -24.64 -4.55
C ARG A 124 0.19 -23.31 -5.31
N VAL A 125 1.05 -23.30 -6.32
CA VAL A 125 1.32 -22.12 -7.16
C VAL A 125 0.89 -22.43 -8.59
N SER A 126 -0.04 -21.63 -9.13
CA SER A 126 -0.39 -21.68 -10.55
C SER A 126 0.79 -21.22 -11.40
N VAL A 127 1.07 -21.91 -12.50
CA VAL A 127 2.17 -21.60 -13.41
C VAL A 127 1.70 -21.62 -14.86
N HIS A 128 2.35 -20.79 -15.68
CA HIS A 128 2.19 -20.81 -17.12
C HIS A 128 3.49 -21.26 -17.78
N ILE A 129 3.45 -22.21 -18.71
CA ILE A 129 4.65 -22.63 -19.46
C ILE A 129 4.84 -21.67 -20.64
N GLU A 130 5.97 -20.96 -20.67
CA GLU A 130 6.36 -20.17 -21.84
C GLU A 130 7.11 -21.07 -22.82
N VAL A 131 6.70 -21.05 -24.08
CA VAL A 131 7.29 -21.82 -25.17
C VAL A 131 7.87 -20.88 -26.21
N ASP A 132 9.14 -21.05 -26.54
CA ASP A 132 9.78 -20.35 -27.63
C ASP A 132 9.53 -21.05 -28.96
N THR A 133 8.76 -20.40 -29.81
CA THR A 133 8.41 -20.83 -31.17
C THR A 133 9.17 -20.07 -32.25
N GLY A 134 10.08 -19.16 -31.87
CA GLY A 134 10.80 -18.30 -32.80
C GLY A 134 11.03 -16.85 -32.33
N MET A 135 10.69 -16.51 -31.08
CA MET A 135 11.02 -15.19 -30.54
C MET A 135 12.51 -15.11 -30.14
N GLY A 136 13.10 -16.22 -29.70
CA GLY A 136 14.51 -16.29 -29.29
C GLY A 136 14.81 -15.52 -28.01
N ARG A 137 13.84 -15.40 -27.09
CA ARG A 137 13.94 -14.51 -25.91
C ARG A 137 13.76 -15.24 -24.58
N GLY A 138 12.65 -15.96 -24.44
CA GLY A 138 12.24 -16.64 -23.22
C GLY A 138 11.37 -17.83 -23.58
N GLY A 139 11.21 -18.73 -22.63
CA GLY A 139 10.50 -19.99 -22.83
C GLY A 139 11.41 -21.17 -23.18
N THR A 140 10.90 -22.37 -22.91
CA THR A 140 11.53 -23.61 -23.39
C THR A 140 11.35 -23.72 -24.89
N ILE A 141 12.33 -24.25 -25.62
CA ILE A 141 12.19 -24.38 -27.07
C ILE A 141 11.06 -25.38 -27.38
N HIS A 142 10.22 -25.07 -28.37
CA HIS A 142 9.00 -25.84 -28.70
C HIS A 142 9.17 -27.35 -28.84
N TYR A 143 10.34 -27.85 -29.28
CA TYR A 143 10.60 -29.29 -29.40
C TYR A 143 11.02 -29.97 -28.07
N GLU A 144 11.44 -29.20 -27.06
CA GLU A 144 11.74 -29.66 -25.69
C GLU A 144 10.55 -29.47 -24.73
N ALA A 145 9.57 -28.66 -25.13
CA ALA A 145 8.48 -28.22 -24.26
C ALA A 145 7.66 -29.37 -23.65
N LEU A 146 7.44 -30.46 -24.40
CA LEU A 146 6.69 -31.62 -23.90
C LEU A 146 7.37 -32.26 -22.67
N ASP A 147 8.70 -32.33 -22.66
CA ASP A 147 9.45 -32.94 -21.55
C ASP A 147 9.48 -32.04 -20.32
N LEU A 148 9.55 -30.71 -20.51
CA LEU A 148 9.38 -29.76 -19.42
C LEU A 148 7.97 -29.85 -18.82
N ILE A 149 6.94 -29.92 -19.66
CA ILE A 149 5.54 -30.02 -19.21
C ILE A 149 5.34 -31.29 -18.37
N ARG A 150 5.84 -32.45 -18.83
CA ARG A 150 5.81 -33.70 -18.05
C ARG A 150 6.52 -33.54 -16.70
N THR A 151 7.69 -32.90 -16.70
CA THR A 151 8.45 -32.63 -15.48
C THR A 151 7.65 -31.77 -14.49
N VAL A 152 6.92 -30.76 -14.96
CA VAL A 152 6.09 -29.88 -14.11
C VAL A 152 4.83 -30.58 -13.62
N LEU A 153 4.21 -31.46 -14.42
CA LEU A 153 3.04 -32.26 -14.01
C LEU A 153 3.34 -33.19 -12.83
N ASP A 154 4.58 -33.65 -12.69
CA ASP A 154 5.03 -34.47 -11.55
C ASP A 154 5.28 -33.66 -10.26
N MET A 155 5.08 -32.33 -10.27
CA MET A 155 5.30 -31.43 -9.14
C MET A 155 3.99 -31.09 -8.41
N PRO A 156 3.66 -31.72 -7.25
CA PRO A 156 2.34 -31.58 -6.62
C PRO A 156 1.98 -30.19 -6.09
N ASN A 157 2.97 -29.31 -5.87
CA ASN A 157 2.73 -27.93 -5.41
C ASN A 157 2.70 -26.93 -6.57
N LEU A 158 2.84 -27.37 -7.81
CA LEU A 158 2.61 -26.55 -9.00
C LEU A 158 1.26 -26.94 -9.62
N ASP A 159 0.56 -25.94 -10.15
CA ASP A 159 -0.69 -26.13 -10.89
C ASP A 159 -0.48 -25.61 -12.31
N LEU A 160 -0.44 -26.51 -13.29
CA LEU A 160 -0.23 -26.15 -14.69
C LEU A 160 -1.51 -25.51 -15.25
N GLU A 161 -1.63 -24.21 -15.04
CA GLU A 161 -2.81 -23.42 -15.40
C GLU A 161 -2.81 -23.03 -16.89
N GLY A 162 -1.63 -22.70 -17.43
CA GLY A 162 -1.52 -22.19 -18.79
C GLY A 162 -0.27 -22.58 -19.57
N ILE A 163 -0.34 -22.38 -20.88
CA ILE A 163 0.76 -22.53 -21.83
C ILE A 163 0.67 -21.41 -22.87
N PHE A 164 1.82 -20.83 -23.23
CA PHE A 164 1.83 -19.73 -24.18
C PHE A 164 3.10 -19.59 -24.98
N THR A 165 3.00 -18.86 -26.08
CA THR A 165 4.14 -18.36 -26.85
C THR A 165 3.97 -16.88 -27.16
N HIS A 166 4.96 -16.27 -27.80
CA HIS A 166 4.94 -14.87 -28.21
C HIS A 166 5.34 -14.73 -29.68
N LEU A 167 4.49 -14.08 -30.48
CA LEU A 167 4.81 -13.73 -31.87
C LEU A 167 5.87 -12.63 -31.91
N SER A 168 6.86 -12.78 -32.79
CA SER A 168 7.94 -11.81 -32.97
C SER A 168 7.56 -10.66 -33.89
N SER A 169 6.70 -10.93 -34.89
CA SER A 169 6.43 -10.02 -36.00
C SER A 169 4.93 -9.83 -36.23
N SER A 170 4.13 -9.90 -35.16
CA SER A 170 2.67 -9.78 -35.23
C SER A 170 2.16 -8.44 -35.76
N GLU A 171 3.00 -7.40 -35.75
CA GLU A 171 2.68 -6.06 -36.24
C GLU A 171 2.55 -6.03 -37.78
N ILE A 172 3.11 -7.01 -38.48
CA ILE A 172 3.19 -7.12 -39.94
C ILE A 172 2.78 -8.51 -40.46
N LEU A 173 2.33 -8.60 -41.71
CA LEU A 173 1.90 -9.85 -42.33
C LEU A 173 3.06 -10.57 -43.03
N VAL A 174 3.80 -11.41 -42.28
CA VAL A 174 4.93 -12.20 -42.80
C VAL A 174 4.77 -13.70 -42.52
N ASP A 175 5.32 -14.55 -43.39
CA ASP A 175 5.25 -16.02 -43.28
C ASP A 175 5.81 -16.56 -41.94
N TYR A 176 6.76 -15.83 -41.34
CA TYR A 176 7.35 -16.22 -40.07
C TYR A 176 6.32 -16.40 -38.94
N ASN A 177 5.26 -15.58 -38.93
CA ASN A 177 4.19 -15.70 -37.93
C ASN A 177 3.44 -17.05 -38.07
N ASN A 178 3.24 -17.53 -39.30
CA ASN A 178 2.61 -18.83 -39.58
C ASN A 178 3.51 -20.00 -39.14
N ARG A 179 4.82 -19.84 -39.24
CA ARG A 179 5.78 -20.83 -38.72
C ARG A 179 5.72 -20.94 -37.20
N GLN A 180 5.69 -19.81 -36.50
CA GLN A 180 5.51 -19.78 -35.05
C GLN A 180 4.20 -20.44 -34.63
N TRP A 181 3.10 -20.14 -35.35
CA TRP A 181 1.80 -20.79 -35.14
C TRP A 181 1.86 -22.29 -35.35
N THR A 182 2.49 -22.75 -36.44
CA THR A 182 2.66 -24.18 -36.74
C THR A 182 3.39 -24.88 -35.61
N HIS A 183 4.52 -24.34 -35.13
CA HIS A 183 5.25 -24.91 -33.99
C HIS A 183 4.41 -25.00 -32.73
N PHE A 184 3.63 -23.96 -32.42
CA PHE A 184 2.77 -23.96 -31.23
C PHE A 184 1.61 -24.96 -31.37
N ARG A 185 0.89 -24.94 -32.49
CA ARG A 185 -0.23 -25.84 -32.78
C ARG A 185 0.21 -27.30 -32.76
N ASP A 186 1.35 -27.63 -33.35
CA ASP A 186 1.86 -28.99 -33.38
C ASP A 186 2.26 -29.49 -31.98
N LEU A 187 2.76 -28.60 -31.12
CA LEU A 187 2.97 -28.91 -29.69
C LEU A 187 1.63 -29.16 -28.97
N LEU A 188 0.62 -28.32 -29.20
CA LEU A 188 -0.72 -28.51 -28.61
C LEU A 188 -1.34 -29.86 -29.02
N ALA A 189 -1.24 -30.22 -30.30
CA ALA A 189 -1.69 -31.52 -30.79
C ALA A 189 -0.97 -32.70 -30.10
N LYS A 190 0.36 -32.60 -29.92
CA LYS A 190 1.12 -33.61 -29.17
C LYS A 190 0.67 -33.72 -27.71
N LEU A 191 0.33 -32.60 -27.06
CA LEU A 191 -0.19 -32.63 -25.69
C LEU A 191 -1.53 -33.38 -25.62
N ASP A 192 -2.44 -33.10 -26.56
CA ASP A 192 -3.73 -33.79 -26.65
C ASP A 192 -3.56 -35.30 -26.93
N GLU A 193 -2.65 -35.70 -27.82
CA GLU A 193 -2.31 -37.11 -28.09
C GLU A 193 -1.76 -37.83 -26.85
N ASN A 194 -1.10 -37.10 -25.95
CA ASN A 194 -0.60 -37.62 -24.68
C ASN A 194 -1.62 -37.52 -23.53
N GLY A 195 -2.86 -37.08 -23.81
CA GLY A 195 -3.91 -36.89 -22.81
C GLY A 195 -3.63 -35.76 -21.81
N ILE A 196 -2.71 -34.85 -22.14
CA ILE A 196 -2.33 -33.72 -21.28
C ILE A 196 -3.23 -32.52 -21.60
N ARG A 197 -4.11 -32.18 -20.66
CA ARG A 197 -5.02 -31.05 -20.80
C ARG A 197 -4.51 -29.82 -20.05
N ILE A 198 -4.22 -28.75 -20.78
CA ILE A 198 -3.86 -27.44 -20.21
C ILE A 198 -5.05 -26.47 -20.38
N PRO A 199 -5.58 -25.87 -19.29
CA PRO A 199 -6.79 -25.05 -19.35
C PRO A 199 -6.67 -23.79 -20.21
N LEU A 200 -5.55 -23.07 -20.12
CA LEU A 200 -5.35 -21.79 -20.80
C LEU A 200 -4.24 -21.86 -21.84
N LYS A 201 -4.60 -21.75 -23.11
CA LYS A 201 -3.68 -21.62 -24.23
C LYS A 201 -3.75 -20.17 -24.72
N HIS A 202 -2.61 -19.51 -24.89
CA HIS A 202 -2.59 -18.14 -25.38
C HIS A 202 -1.39 -17.79 -26.25
N MET A 203 -1.60 -17.00 -27.29
CA MET A 203 -0.54 -16.59 -28.22
C MET A 203 -0.63 -15.11 -28.56
N SER A 204 -1.84 -14.62 -28.85
CA SER A 204 -2.06 -13.27 -29.37
C SER A 204 -1.64 -12.16 -28.42
N ASN A 205 -0.72 -11.32 -28.88
CA ASN A 205 -0.48 -9.95 -28.40
C ASN A 205 -1.38 -8.98 -29.20
N SER A 206 -1.23 -7.66 -29.00
CA SER A 206 -2.06 -6.66 -29.69
C SER A 206 -2.02 -6.76 -31.22
N GLY A 207 -0.83 -6.95 -31.81
CA GLY A 207 -0.69 -7.08 -33.27
C GLY A 207 -1.44 -8.31 -33.79
N ALA A 208 -1.35 -9.44 -33.06
CA ALA A 208 -2.01 -10.67 -33.42
C ALA A 208 -3.53 -10.60 -33.29
N VAL A 209 -4.07 -9.90 -32.27
CA VAL A 209 -5.51 -9.65 -32.15
C VAL A 209 -6.06 -8.95 -33.42
N LEU A 210 -5.28 -8.05 -34.02
CA LEU A 210 -5.71 -7.29 -35.20
C LEU A 210 -5.41 -8.01 -36.52
N ASN A 211 -4.27 -8.68 -36.63
CA ASN A 211 -3.78 -9.26 -37.89
C ASN A 211 -4.10 -10.74 -38.06
N PHE A 212 -4.27 -11.48 -36.97
CA PHE A 212 -4.39 -12.94 -36.95
C PHE A 212 -5.44 -13.39 -35.92
N PRO A 213 -6.72 -12.98 -36.07
CA PRO A 213 -7.78 -13.33 -35.11
C PRO A 213 -7.95 -14.85 -34.92
N GLU A 214 -7.57 -15.67 -35.90
CA GLU A 214 -7.54 -17.14 -35.81
C GLU A 214 -6.51 -17.68 -34.81
N TYR A 215 -5.57 -16.86 -34.34
CA TYR A 215 -4.61 -17.22 -33.28
C TYR A 215 -5.13 -16.90 -31.87
N ASN A 216 -6.33 -16.33 -31.77
CA ASN A 216 -7.02 -16.17 -30.49
C ASN A 216 -7.47 -17.55 -29.98
N LEU A 217 -6.81 -18.02 -28.93
CA LEU A 217 -7.10 -19.27 -28.26
C LEU A 217 -7.99 -19.00 -27.04
N ASP A 218 -7.72 -19.64 -25.89
CA ASP A 218 -8.53 -19.46 -24.68
C ASP A 218 -8.36 -18.06 -24.05
N LEU A 219 -7.22 -17.41 -24.30
CA LEU A 219 -6.83 -16.14 -23.70
C LEU A 219 -5.99 -15.28 -24.66
N VAL A 220 -6.21 -13.97 -24.67
CA VAL A 220 -5.38 -12.98 -25.40
C VAL A 220 -4.65 -12.05 -24.43
N ARG A 221 -3.53 -11.47 -24.86
CA ARG A 221 -2.67 -10.59 -24.05
C ARG A 221 -2.48 -9.20 -24.68
N PRO A 222 -3.55 -8.40 -24.81
CA PRO A 222 -3.44 -7.06 -25.35
C PRO A 222 -2.69 -6.14 -24.37
N GLY A 223 -1.83 -5.30 -24.96
CA GLY A 223 -1.13 -4.23 -24.26
C GLY A 223 -1.35 -2.92 -25.02
N ILE A 224 -0.49 -2.65 -25.99
CA ILE A 224 -0.43 -1.36 -26.71
C ILE A 224 -1.79 -0.89 -27.29
N MET A 225 -2.62 -1.81 -27.81
CA MET A 225 -3.90 -1.44 -28.43
C MET A 225 -4.92 -0.90 -27.43
N THR A 226 -4.95 -1.41 -26.19
CA THR A 226 -5.90 -0.90 -25.19
C THR A 226 -5.50 0.48 -24.67
N TYR A 227 -4.23 0.86 -24.82
CA TYR A 227 -3.75 2.22 -24.60
C TYR A 227 -4.01 3.17 -25.78
N GLY A 228 -4.73 2.71 -26.81
CA GLY A 228 -5.17 3.54 -27.93
C GLY A 228 -4.11 3.71 -29.02
N ILE A 229 -3.14 2.80 -29.08
CA ILE A 229 -1.99 2.89 -29.98
C ILE A 229 -1.98 1.66 -30.90
N TYR A 230 -2.03 1.93 -32.20
CA TYR A 230 -1.93 0.91 -33.23
C TYR A 230 -0.53 0.29 -33.23
N PRO A 231 -0.40 -1.04 -33.16
CA PRO A 231 0.89 -1.72 -33.11
C PRO A 231 1.74 -1.53 -34.38
N GLY A 232 1.10 -1.40 -35.55
CA GLY A 232 1.78 -1.15 -36.83
C GLY A 232 0.96 -0.24 -37.76
N PRO A 233 1.59 0.36 -38.80
CA PRO A 233 0.89 1.22 -39.75
C PRO A 233 -0.31 0.54 -40.43
N ASP A 234 -0.16 -0.72 -40.79
CA ASP A 234 -1.16 -1.54 -41.51
C ASP A 234 -2.28 -2.09 -40.61
N THR A 235 -2.35 -1.62 -39.36
CA THR A 235 -3.38 -2.02 -38.39
C THR A 235 -4.40 -0.92 -38.10
N LYS A 236 -4.22 0.28 -38.67
CA LYS A 236 -5.01 1.49 -38.37
C LYS A 236 -6.48 1.40 -38.77
N ASP A 237 -6.79 0.59 -39.77
CA ASP A 237 -8.13 0.37 -40.33
C ASP A 237 -8.84 -0.86 -39.71
N LYS A 238 -8.16 -1.57 -38.80
CA LYS A 238 -8.64 -2.84 -38.24
C LYS A 238 -9.39 -2.71 -36.91
N ALA A 239 -9.29 -1.55 -36.26
CA ALA A 239 -9.94 -1.25 -35.00
C ALA A 239 -10.22 0.25 -34.86
N ASP A 240 -11.19 0.62 -34.05
CA ASP A 240 -11.40 2.02 -33.64
C ASP A 240 -10.72 2.27 -32.27
N LEU A 241 -9.45 2.69 -32.30
CA LEU A 241 -8.68 2.96 -31.09
C LEU A 241 -8.61 4.46 -30.77
N SER A 242 -9.01 4.78 -29.54
CA SER A 242 -8.95 6.11 -28.92
C SER A 242 -7.67 6.28 -28.11
N PRO A 243 -6.79 7.27 -28.40
CA PRO A 243 -5.61 7.55 -27.60
C PRO A 243 -5.94 7.80 -26.11
N VAL A 244 -5.19 7.17 -25.21
CA VAL A 244 -5.41 7.26 -23.76
C VAL A 244 -4.53 8.33 -23.10
N MET A 245 -3.29 8.48 -23.54
CA MET A 245 -2.32 9.38 -22.92
C MET A 245 -2.18 10.72 -23.65
N SER A 246 -2.05 11.81 -22.91
CA SER A 246 -1.53 13.09 -23.40
C SER A 246 -0.44 13.63 -22.45
N PHE A 247 0.71 14.03 -22.97
CA PHE A 247 1.78 14.64 -22.19
C PHE A 247 1.83 16.15 -22.45
N LYS A 248 1.74 16.94 -21.38
CA LYS A 248 1.52 18.39 -21.45
C LYS A 248 2.45 19.18 -20.53
N THR A 249 2.64 20.44 -20.88
CA THR A 249 3.37 21.43 -20.08
C THR A 249 2.86 22.84 -20.43
N ARG A 250 3.61 23.88 -20.06
CA ARG A 250 3.30 25.27 -20.36
C ARG A 250 4.50 26.06 -20.83
N VAL A 251 4.26 27.14 -21.55
CA VAL A 251 5.29 28.15 -21.83
C VAL A 251 5.67 28.87 -20.54
N VAL A 252 6.95 28.89 -20.18
CA VAL A 252 7.44 29.58 -18.97
C VAL A 252 8.23 30.84 -19.28
N LEU A 253 8.75 30.97 -20.50
CA LEU A 253 9.53 32.13 -20.91
C LEU A 253 9.41 32.32 -22.43
N LEU A 254 9.36 33.58 -22.85
CA LEU A 254 9.39 33.99 -24.25
C LEU A 254 10.55 34.96 -24.46
N LYS A 255 11.29 34.78 -25.55
CA LYS A 255 12.42 35.62 -25.94
C LYS A 255 12.42 35.86 -27.43
N GLU A 256 12.77 37.08 -27.83
CA GLU A 256 13.06 37.43 -29.22
C GLU A 256 14.57 37.30 -29.46
N PHE A 257 14.95 36.65 -30.55
CA PHE A 257 16.34 36.52 -30.98
C PHE A 257 16.51 37.13 -32.37
N PRO A 258 17.54 37.96 -32.61
CA PRO A 258 17.86 38.40 -33.96
C PRO A 258 18.51 37.25 -34.75
N GLU A 259 18.67 37.44 -36.06
CA GLU A 259 19.41 36.50 -36.92
C GLU A 259 20.85 36.27 -36.42
N GLY A 260 21.38 35.06 -36.62
CA GLY A 260 22.73 34.66 -36.24
C GLY A 260 22.92 34.20 -34.78
N TYR A 261 21.88 34.24 -33.94
CA TYR A 261 21.96 33.83 -32.53
C TYR A 261 21.87 32.32 -32.33
N SER A 262 22.58 31.86 -31.30
CA SER A 262 22.67 30.45 -30.93
C SER A 262 21.60 30.03 -29.92
N ILE A 263 21.04 28.84 -30.09
CA ILE A 263 20.07 28.24 -29.16
C ILE A 263 20.52 26.85 -28.70
N GLY A 264 20.48 26.62 -27.39
CA GLY A 264 20.75 25.32 -26.75
C GLY A 264 22.23 24.92 -26.71
N TYR A 265 22.50 23.75 -26.13
CA TYR A 265 23.85 23.20 -26.00
C TYR A 265 24.51 22.97 -27.36
N ASN A 266 25.84 23.14 -27.39
CA ASN A 266 26.72 22.98 -28.54
C ASN A 266 26.30 23.81 -29.77
N ARG A 267 25.46 24.84 -29.58
CA ARG A 267 25.03 25.74 -30.66
C ARG A 267 24.45 25.00 -31.87
N THR A 268 23.73 23.90 -31.60
CA THR A 268 23.18 23.01 -32.64
C THR A 268 22.08 23.66 -33.48
N TYR A 269 21.57 24.81 -33.04
CA TYR A 269 20.66 25.64 -33.80
C TYR A 269 21.14 27.09 -33.80
N ILE A 270 21.22 27.68 -34.99
CA ILE A 270 21.48 29.10 -35.21
C ILE A 270 20.26 29.69 -35.92
N THR A 271 19.70 30.78 -35.39
CA THR A 271 18.58 31.48 -35.99
C THR A 271 18.99 32.07 -37.35
N TYR A 272 18.21 31.81 -38.39
CA TYR A 272 18.44 32.32 -39.76
C TYR A 272 17.53 33.51 -40.12
N ARG A 273 16.77 34.01 -39.14
CA ARG A 273 15.87 35.17 -39.21
C ARG A 273 15.57 35.65 -37.78
N PRO A 274 15.00 36.85 -37.60
CA PRO A 274 14.36 37.21 -36.33
C PRO A 274 13.39 36.11 -35.90
N THR A 275 13.63 35.52 -34.74
CA THR A 275 12.95 34.30 -34.28
C THR A 275 12.48 34.46 -32.84
N ARG A 276 11.20 34.17 -32.62
CA ARG A 276 10.56 34.15 -31.31
C ARG A 276 10.61 32.76 -30.72
N ILE A 277 11.21 32.64 -29.54
CA ILE A 277 11.47 31.36 -28.88
C ILE A 277 10.72 31.26 -27.57
N ALA A 278 9.91 30.21 -27.44
CA ALA A 278 9.34 29.78 -26.16
C ALA A 278 10.29 28.80 -25.48
N THR A 279 10.48 28.94 -24.17
CA THR A 279 11.07 27.90 -23.32
C THR A 279 9.95 27.17 -22.60
N ILE A 280 10.00 25.84 -22.66
CA ILE A 280 9.09 24.96 -21.94
C ILE A 280 9.86 24.12 -20.91
N PRO A 281 9.28 23.89 -19.73
CA PRO A 281 9.98 23.32 -18.60
C PRO A 281 9.88 21.79 -18.64
N VAL A 282 10.24 21.18 -19.77
CA VAL A 282 10.31 19.72 -19.95
C VAL A 282 11.60 19.35 -20.68
N GLY A 283 12.24 18.26 -20.24
CA GLY A 283 13.43 17.72 -20.89
C GLY A 283 13.55 16.20 -20.79
N TYR A 284 14.74 15.67 -21.09
CA TYR A 284 14.96 14.22 -21.09
C TYR A 284 14.89 13.60 -19.69
N GLY A 285 15.07 14.37 -18.62
CA GLY A 285 14.84 13.93 -17.24
C GLY A 285 13.36 13.65 -16.92
N ASP A 286 12.44 14.22 -17.71
CA ASP A 286 11.00 13.96 -17.64
C ASP A 286 10.57 12.81 -18.57
N GLY A 287 11.48 12.31 -19.40
CA GLY A 287 11.22 11.31 -20.44
C GLY A 287 11.04 11.90 -21.84
N TYR A 288 11.17 13.21 -22.03
CA TYR A 288 11.11 13.82 -23.36
C TYR A 288 12.46 13.69 -24.06
N GLY A 289 12.60 12.63 -24.86
CA GLY A 289 13.88 12.11 -25.33
C GLY A 289 14.77 13.13 -26.04
N ILE A 290 16.07 13.11 -25.72
CA ILE A 290 17.08 13.99 -26.34
C ILE A 290 17.14 13.86 -27.88
N MET A 291 16.73 12.70 -28.41
CA MET A 291 16.66 12.42 -29.86
C MET A 291 15.68 13.34 -30.60
N LEU A 292 14.77 14.01 -29.90
CA LEU A 292 13.85 14.99 -30.49
C LEU A 292 14.50 16.37 -30.72
N SER A 293 15.77 16.56 -30.34
CA SER A 293 16.51 17.80 -30.59
C SER A 293 16.52 18.15 -32.08
N ASN A 294 16.01 19.33 -32.44
CA ASN A 294 15.84 19.80 -33.83
C ASN A 294 14.94 18.94 -34.75
N ALA A 295 14.25 17.93 -34.22
CA ALA A 295 13.42 17.00 -35.01
C ALA A 295 11.98 16.89 -34.50
N GLY A 296 11.78 17.14 -33.20
CA GLY A 296 10.47 17.09 -32.54
C GLY A 296 9.64 18.34 -32.80
N GLU A 297 8.34 18.20 -32.57
CA GLU A 297 7.35 19.28 -32.62
C GLU A 297 6.47 19.20 -31.37
N VAL A 298 5.85 20.33 -31.02
CA VAL A 298 4.82 20.42 -29.99
C VAL A 298 3.59 21.14 -30.54
N LEU A 299 2.45 21.01 -29.88
CA LEU A 299 1.25 21.81 -30.19
C LEU A 299 1.10 22.96 -29.20
N ILE A 300 0.91 24.17 -29.71
CA ILE A 300 0.59 25.36 -28.93
C ILE A 300 -0.54 26.08 -29.66
N ARG A 301 -1.66 26.37 -28.95
CA ARG A 301 -2.88 26.97 -29.52
C ARG A 301 -3.38 26.25 -30.79
N GLY A 302 -3.26 24.91 -30.81
CA GLY A 302 -3.70 24.06 -31.92
C GLY A 302 -2.83 24.16 -33.17
N ARG A 303 -1.59 24.66 -33.06
CA ARG A 303 -0.62 24.73 -34.16
C ARG A 303 0.67 24.00 -33.79
N ARG A 304 1.28 23.33 -34.77
CA ARG A 304 2.60 22.70 -34.62
C ARG A 304 3.71 23.74 -34.56
N ALA A 305 4.64 23.57 -33.63
CA ALA A 305 5.82 24.40 -33.45
C ALA A 305 7.05 23.51 -33.24
N PRO A 306 8.16 23.73 -33.98
CA PRO A 306 9.32 22.84 -33.93
C PRO A 306 10.17 23.10 -32.67
N ILE A 307 10.71 22.01 -32.11
CA ILE A 307 11.79 22.07 -31.13
C ILE A 307 13.06 22.57 -31.82
N VAL A 308 13.73 23.57 -31.25
CA VAL A 308 14.97 24.13 -31.78
C VAL A 308 16.06 24.12 -30.73
N GLY A 309 17.26 23.70 -31.13
CA GLY A 309 18.38 23.43 -30.24
C GLY A 309 18.29 22.05 -29.56
N ARG A 310 19.33 21.73 -28.80
CA ARG A 310 19.39 20.48 -28.03
C ARG A 310 18.45 20.54 -26.83
N ILE A 311 17.64 19.50 -26.63
CA ILE A 311 16.84 19.30 -25.43
C ILE A 311 17.76 19.09 -24.22
N SER A 312 17.57 19.88 -23.17
CA SER A 312 18.31 19.79 -21.90
C SER A 312 17.63 18.81 -20.94
N MET A 313 18.22 18.60 -19.76
CA MET A 313 17.66 17.67 -18.76
C MET A 313 16.24 18.04 -18.36
N ASP A 314 15.96 19.33 -18.14
CA ASP A 314 14.68 19.77 -17.57
C ASP A 314 13.94 20.78 -18.46
N MET A 315 14.53 21.24 -19.57
CA MET A 315 13.94 22.29 -20.41
C MET A 315 14.26 22.07 -21.90
N CYS A 316 13.38 22.55 -22.76
CA CYS A 316 13.65 22.69 -24.18
C CYS A 316 13.04 23.98 -24.75
N THR A 317 13.45 24.31 -25.97
CA THR A 317 13.09 25.55 -26.66
C THR A 317 12.34 25.26 -27.94
N VAL A 318 11.37 26.12 -28.25
CA VAL A 318 10.41 25.95 -29.35
C VAL A 318 10.37 27.23 -30.18
N ASP A 319 10.46 27.14 -31.51
CA ASP A 319 10.23 28.29 -32.40
C ASP A 319 8.72 28.55 -32.53
N VAL A 320 8.27 29.64 -31.90
CA VAL A 320 6.86 30.08 -31.90
C VAL A 320 6.64 31.29 -32.81
N SER A 321 7.57 31.60 -33.71
CA SER A 321 7.46 32.75 -34.61
C SER A 321 6.23 32.70 -35.52
N ARG A 322 5.66 31.51 -35.76
CA ARG A 322 4.42 31.31 -36.55
C ARG A 322 3.15 31.31 -35.69
N ILE A 323 3.29 31.58 -34.39
CA ILE A 323 2.21 31.62 -33.40
C ILE A 323 2.33 32.98 -32.66
N PRO A 324 1.93 34.09 -33.30
CA PRO A 324 2.15 35.44 -32.75
C PRO A 324 1.48 35.63 -31.38
N ASP A 325 0.31 35.02 -31.18
CA ASP A 325 -0.45 35.13 -29.93
C ASP A 325 0.03 34.16 -28.83
N CYS A 326 1.16 33.46 -29.02
CA CYS A 326 1.75 32.64 -27.97
C CYS A 326 2.14 33.51 -26.76
N GLY A 327 1.67 33.13 -25.57
CA GLY A 327 1.91 33.80 -24.30
C GLY A 327 2.52 32.88 -23.25
N ILE A 328 3.08 33.47 -22.18
CA ILE A 328 3.49 32.71 -20.98
C ILE A 328 2.24 32.10 -20.35
N GLY A 329 2.34 30.84 -19.91
CA GLY A 329 1.24 30.08 -19.34
C GLY A 329 0.40 29.30 -20.36
N ASP A 330 0.59 29.53 -21.67
CA ASP A 330 -0.10 28.75 -22.71
C ASP A 330 0.20 27.26 -22.56
N GLU A 331 -0.85 26.44 -22.69
CA GLU A 331 -0.73 24.98 -22.69
C GLU A 331 0.03 24.50 -23.92
N VAL A 332 1.01 23.64 -23.68
CA VAL A 332 1.82 22.98 -24.70
C VAL A 332 1.56 21.48 -24.64
N VAL A 333 1.13 20.88 -25.74
CA VAL A 333 0.95 19.43 -25.86
C VAL A 333 2.16 18.83 -26.57
N LEU A 334 2.93 18.02 -25.83
CA LEU A 334 4.13 17.33 -26.32
C LEU A 334 3.76 16.03 -27.05
N MET A 335 2.70 15.37 -26.59
CA MET A 335 2.08 14.19 -27.20
C MET A 335 0.60 14.22 -26.83
N GLY A 336 -0.30 13.98 -27.78
CA GLY A 336 -1.74 14.15 -27.57
C GLY A 336 -2.38 15.12 -28.56
N ARG A 337 -3.62 15.51 -28.28
CA ARG A 337 -4.45 16.35 -29.16
C ARG A 337 -4.56 17.77 -28.61
N GLN A 338 -4.51 18.76 -29.50
CA GLN A 338 -4.86 20.14 -29.19
C GLN A 338 -5.59 20.75 -30.40
N GLY A 339 -6.88 21.09 -30.22
CA GLY A 339 -7.73 21.48 -31.35
C GLY A 339 -7.86 20.35 -32.38
N ALA A 340 -7.69 20.67 -33.66
CA ALA A 340 -7.72 19.69 -34.75
C ALA A 340 -6.41 18.88 -34.88
N GLU A 341 -5.30 19.39 -34.35
CA GLU A 341 -3.98 18.77 -34.45
C GLU A 341 -3.77 17.66 -33.41
N TYR A 342 -2.99 16.66 -33.78
CA TYR A 342 -2.65 15.51 -32.92
C TYR A 342 -1.22 15.05 -33.19
N ILE A 343 -0.42 14.94 -32.13
CA ILE A 343 0.92 14.34 -32.16
C ILE A 343 0.82 12.97 -31.48
N SER A 344 0.96 11.90 -32.26
CA SER A 344 0.85 10.52 -31.76
C SER A 344 2.19 9.97 -31.26
N ALA A 345 2.16 8.98 -30.37
CA ALA A 345 3.37 8.24 -29.97
C ALA A 345 4.08 7.58 -31.15
N ASN A 346 3.31 7.06 -32.14
CA ASN A 346 3.85 6.48 -33.37
C ASN A 346 4.54 7.54 -34.24
N GLU A 347 4.04 8.78 -34.27
CA GLU A 347 4.69 9.87 -35.00
C GLU A 347 6.02 10.27 -34.35
N ILE A 348 6.04 10.40 -33.02
CA ILE A 348 7.27 10.68 -32.26
C ILE A 348 8.29 9.57 -32.51
N ALA A 349 7.86 8.31 -32.41
CA ALA A 349 8.70 7.14 -32.62
C ALA A 349 9.32 7.10 -34.02
N ALA A 350 8.52 7.40 -35.06
CA ALA A 350 9.00 7.45 -36.44
C ALA A 350 10.06 8.54 -36.66
N ARG A 351 9.90 9.71 -36.02
CA ARG A 351 10.88 10.82 -36.10
C ARG A 351 12.21 10.51 -35.43
N THR A 352 12.21 9.64 -34.41
CA THR A 352 13.42 9.28 -33.66
C THR A 352 13.91 7.86 -33.93
N ASN A 353 13.38 7.21 -34.97
CA ASN A 353 13.73 5.84 -35.37
C ASN A 353 13.67 4.82 -34.21
N THR A 354 12.56 4.86 -33.45
CA THR A 354 12.25 3.93 -32.35
C THR A 354 10.80 3.42 -32.50
N ILE A 355 10.24 2.83 -31.45
CA ILE A 355 8.86 2.34 -31.38
C ILE A 355 8.05 3.10 -30.34
N SER A 356 6.73 3.18 -30.49
CA SER A 356 5.86 3.91 -29.55
C SER A 356 5.92 3.37 -28.12
N TYR A 357 6.18 2.08 -27.94
CA TYR A 357 6.42 1.46 -26.63
C TYR A 357 7.54 2.17 -25.86
N ASP A 358 8.65 2.49 -26.53
CA ASP A 358 9.80 3.19 -25.94
C ASP A 358 9.43 4.63 -25.56
N VAL A 359 8.76 5.35 -26.46
CA VAL A 359 8.28 6.72 -26.21
C VAL A 359 7.39 6.80 -24.96
N LEU A 360 6.46 5.85 -24.81
CA LEU A 360 5.52 5.82 -23.69
C LEU A 360 6.20 5.44 -22.37
N CYS A 361 7.05 4.40 -22.39
CA CYS A 361 7.79 3.92 -21.22
C CYS A 361 8.88 4.89 -20.75
N ALA A 362 9.43 5.71 -21.65
CA ALA A 362 10.44 6.72 -21.34
C ALA A 362 9.89 7.81 -20.40
N LEU A 363 8.58 8.04 -20.38
CA LEU A 363 7.94 8.98 -19.47
C LEU A 363 8.16 8.53 -18.02
N GLY A 364 9.18 9.11 -17.39
CA GLY A 364 9.60 8.80 -16.03
C GLY A 364 8.57 9.22 -14.98
N LYS A 365 8.98 9.34 -13.71
CA LYS A 365 8.05 9.58 -12.59
C LYS A 365 7.82 11.07 -12.28
N ARG A 366 8.60 11.98 -12.87
CA ARG A 366 8.58 13.43 -12.59
C ARG A 366 7.28 14.10 -13.03
N ALA A 367 6.76 13.74 -14.20
CA ALA A 367 5.46 14.20 -14.66
C ALA A 367 4.34 13.39 -13.95
N PRO A 368 3.53 14.00 -13.08
CA PRO A 368 2.42 13.31 -12.43
C PRO A 368 1.39 12.84 -13.46
N ARG A 369 0.76 11.68 -13.20
CA ARG A 369 -0.35 11.16 -14.02
C ARG A 369 -1.67 11.66 -13.44
N VAL A 370 -2.43 12.39 -14.25
CA VAL A 370 -3.75 12.91 -13.91
C VAL A 370 -4.77 12.06 -14.65
N PHE A 371 -5.57 11.30 -13.91
CA PHE A 371 -6.55 10.41 -14.51
C PHE A 371 -7.86 11.18 -14.72
N VAL A 372 -8.31 11.23 -15.97
CA VAL A 372 -9.51 11.97 -16.35
C VAL A 372 -10.62 11.00 -16.75
N GLN A 373 -11.82 11.24 -16.23
CA GLN A 373 -13.04 10.53 -16.60
C GLN A 373 -14.07 11.60 -16.96
N LYS A 374 -14.29 11.85 -18.26
CA LYS A 374 -15.10 12.97 -18.77
C LYS A 374 -16.61 12.69 -18.71
N GLY A 375 -17.02 11.46 -18.43
CA GLY A 375 -18.42 11.05 -18.21
C GLY A 375 -18.91 11.07 -16.74
N ARG A 376 -18.04 11.35 -15.77
CA ARG A 376 -18.38 11.55 -14.35
C ARG A 376 -17.57 12.74 -13.86
N ALA A 377 -18.22 13.78 -13.35
CA ALA A 377 -17.53 14.99 -12.91
C ALA A 377 -16.65 14.70 -11.69
N ASP A 378 -15.43 14.21 -11.91
CA ASP A 378 -14.29 14.19 -10.99
C ASP A 378 -13.03 13.85 -11.80
N ALA A 379 -12.12 14.80 -11.97
CA ALA A 379 -10.73 14.47 -12.29
C ALA A 379 -10.16 13.78 -11.06
N VAL A 380 -9.68 12.54 -11.20
CA VAL A 380 -8.95 11.90 -10.11
C VAL A 380 -7.55 12.49 -10.16
N GLU A 381 -7.32 13.52 -9.35
CA GLU A 381 -5.96 14.02 -9.11
C GLU A 381 -5.06 12.84 -8.72
N PRO A 382 -3.80 12.83 -9.21
CA PRO A 382 -2.86 11.80 -8.81
C PRO A 382 -2.82 11.77 -7.29
N ARG A 383 -3.20 10.65 -6.70
CA ARG A 383 -2.55 10.26 -5.44
C ARG A 383 -1.07 10.29 -5.78
N LEU A 384 -0.29 11.20 -5.17
CA LEU A 384 1.17 11.17 -5.27
C LEU A 384 1.62 9.76 -4.87
N ARG A 385 1.83 8.90 -5.87
CA ARG A 385 2.22 7.51 -5.72
C ARG A 385 3.31 7.28 -6.72
N ARG A 386 4.54 7.65 -6.39
CA ARG A 386 5.72 7.07 -7.04
C ARG A 386 6.97 7.42 -6.26
N ILE A 387 7.31 6.52 -5.34
CA ILE A 387 8.67 6.01 -5.29
C ILE A 387 8.52 4.48 -5.29
N TYR A 388 8.99 3.84 -6.36
CA TYR A 388 9.36 2.43 -6.34
C TYR A 388 10.84 2.45 -5.95
N ILE A 389 11.13 2.02 -4.74
CA ILE A 389 12.45 1.61 -4.30
C ILE A 389 12.27 0.12 -3.99
N PRO A 390 12.99 -0.78 -4.68
CA PRO A 390 13.01 -2.20 -4.33
C PRO A 390 13.54 -2.35 -2.90
N GLY A 391 12.85 -3.14 -2.08
CA GLY A 391 13.20 -3.36 -0.67
C GLY A 391 11.94 -3.52 0.16
N GLU A 392 11.71 -4.74 0.62
CA GLU A 392 10.66 -5.09 1.59
C GLU A 392 10.83 -4.25 2.85
N GLU A 393 9.97 -3.23 3.06
CA GLU A 393 9.71 -2.60 4.37
C GLU A 393 8.64 -1.48 4.32
N LYS A 394 8.29 -0.93 3.13
CA LYS A 394 7.62 0.39 3.09
C LYS A 394 6.10 0.43 2.86
N SER A 395 5.37 -0.67 3.02
CA SER A 395 3.90 -0.57 3.19
C SER A 395 3.57 0.23 4.46
N VAL A 396 4.34 -0.03 5.51
CA VAL A 396 4.24 0.65 6.81
C VAL A 396 4.84 2.05 6.71
N ALA A 397 6.08 2.18 6.22
CA ALA A 397 6.76 3.49 6.06
C ALA A 397 5.98 4.53 5.22
N ARG A 398 5.12 4.07 4.30
CA ARG A 398 4.25 4.94 3.51
C ARG A 398 3.05 5.43 4.31
N ILE A 399 2.39 4.55 5.05
CA ILE A 399 1.31 4.92 5.98
C ILE A 399 1.89 5.84 7.05
N ASP A 400 3.07 5.50 7.56
CA ASP A 400 3.85 6.27 8.52
C ASP A 400 4.12 7.67 8.00
N SER A 401 4.62 7.81 6.77
CA SER A 401 4.87 9.11 6.15
C SER A 401 3.60 9.95 6.01
N ILE A 402 2.45 9.34 5.71
CA ILE A 402 1.16 10.05 5.63
C ILE A 402 0.70 10.51 7.01
N ILE A 403 0.73 9.62 8.01
CA ILE A 403 0.31 9.92 9.38
C ILE A 403 1.26 10.97 9.99
N ARG A 404 2.57 10.81 9.79
CA ARG A 404 3.64 11.76 10.17
C ARG A 404 3.37 13.13 9.57
N HIS A 405 3.15 13.22 8.25
CA HIS A 405 2.83 14.50 7.60
C HIS A 405 1.53 15.12 8.13
N CYS A 406 0.51 14.31 8.45
CA CYS A 406 -0.70 14.81 9.10
C CYS A 406 -0.41 15.42 10.48
N PHE A 407 0.45 14.79 11.28
CA PHE A 407 0.87 15.34 12.58
C PHE A 407 1.70 16.60 12.43
N GLN A 408 2.67 16.64 11.50
CA GLN A 408 3.46 17.83 11.20
C GLN A 408 2.57 19.02 10.80
N THR A 409 1.60 18.76 9.92
CA THR A 409 0.64 19.79 9.46
C THR A 409 -0.24 20.28 10.61
N ARG A 410 -0.75 19.37 11.45
CA ARG A 410 -1.60 19.70 12.60
C ARG A 410 -0.84 20.45 13.69
N ALA A 411 0.41 20.06 13.95
CA ALA A 411 1.28 20.68 14.94
C ALA A 411 1.91 22.00 14.44
N GLN A 412 1.79 22.30 13.13
CA GLN A 412 2.49 23.40 12.47
C GLN A 412 4.00 23.40 12.72
N SER A 413 4.58 22.22 12.94
CA SER A 413 5.99 22.00 13.24
C SER A 413 6.38 20.60 12.79
N GLU A 414 7.41 20.53 11.96
CA GLU A 414 7.96 19.26 11.45
C GLU A 414 8.53 18.43 12.59
N GLU A 415 9.37 19.05 13.44
CA GLU A 415 10.01 18.43 14.60
C GLU A 415 8.98 17.88 15.59
N MET A 416 7.94 18.66 15.91
CA MET A 416 6.90 18.23 16.85
C MET A 416 6.00 17.14 16.25
N GLY A 417 5.67 17.23 14.96
CA GLY A 417 4.90 16.20 14.26
C GLY A 417 5.63 14.87 14.17
N ASP A 418 6.94 14.91 13.97
CA ASP A 418 7.81 13.73 13.95
C ASP A 418 7.92 13.07 15.32
N ALA A 419 8.08 13.87 16.38
CA ALA A 419 8.11 13.37 17.75
C ALA A 419 6.78 12.69 18.11
N ILE A 420 5.63 13.30 17.79
CA ILE A 420 4.30 12.73 18.02
C ILE A 420 4.14 11.42 17.26
N PHE A 421 4.54 11.40 15.99
CA PHE A 421 4.45 10.20 15.17
C PHE A 421 5.26 9.05 15.75
N SER A 422 6.55 9.27 16.02
CA SER A 422 7.45 8.23 16.52
C SER A 422 6.97 7.68 17.87
N GLU A 423 6.56 8.55 18.79
CA GLU A 423 6.02 8.15 20.10
C GLU A 423 4.75 7.31 19.97
N MET A 424 3.78 7.74 19.15
CA MET A 424 2.52 7.00 18.95
C MET A 424 2.75 5.69 18.20
N PHE A 425 3.64 5.69 17.21
CA PHE A 425 3.94 4.52 16.41
C PHE A 425 4.70 3.46 17.22
N GLU A 426 5.71 3.84 17.98
CA GLU A 426 6.41 2.93 18.90
C GLU A 426 5.44 2.37 19.95
N THR A 427 4.56 3.21 20.51
CA THR A 427 3.60 2.78 21.53
C THR A 427 2.55 1.80 20.99
N LEU A 428 2.08 1.99 19.76
CA LEU A 428 1.01 1.18 19.15
C LEU A 428 1.54 -0.04 18.37
N PHE A 429 2.71 0.09 17.76
CA PHE A 429 3.23 -0.84 16.74
C PHE A 429 4.73 -1.15 16.86
N GLY A 430 5.45 -0.60 17.85
CA GLY A 430 6.92 -0.64 17.93
C GLY A 430 7.58 -2.01 18.16
N LYS A 431 6.81 -3.11 18.14
CA LYS A 431 7.33 -4.48 18.25
C LYS A 431 6.62 -5.37 17.26
N GLU A 432 7.38 -6.02 16.37
CA GLU A 432 6.90 -6.81 15.21
C GLU A 432 5.83 -7.86 15.56
N ASP A 433 5.82 -8.34 16.81
CA ASP A 433 4.92 -9.38 17.32
C ASP A 433 3.81 -8.89 18.26
N ARG A 434 3.67 -7.57 18.48
CA ARG A 434 2.69 -7.01 19.42
C ARG A 434 1.35 -6.78 18.71
N GLN A 435 0.41 -7.69 18.92
CA GLN A 435 -0.95 -7.56 18.40
C GLN A 435 -1.70 -6.40 19.09
N LEU A 436 -2.34 -5.53 18.31
CA LEU A 436 -3.07 -4.37 18.83
C LEU A 436 -4.29 -4.82 19.66
N GLU A 437 -4.25 -4.61 20.97
CA GLU A 437 -5.36 -4.89 21.87
C GLU A 437 -6.26 -3.67 22.03
N LEU A 438 -7.56 -3.82 21.72
CA LEU A 438 -8.55 -2.77 21.87
C LEU A 438 -9.45 -3.08 23.07
N ARG A 439 -9.76 -2.05 23.87
CA ARG A 439 -10.69 -2.14 25.00
C ARG A 439 -11.92 -1.30 24.73
N ASP A 440 -13.06 -1.75 25.23
CA ASP A 440 -14.34 -1.05 25.10
C ASP A 440 -15.03 -0.96 26.47
N ARG A 441 -15.67 0.17 26.76
CA ARG A 441 -16.39 0.47 28.01
C ARG A 441 -15.50 0.26 29.24
N PHE A 442 -14.35 0.95 29.28
CA PHE A 442 -13.41 0.82 30.38
C PHE A 442 -13.91 1.56 31.63
N ARG A 443 -13.93 0.86 32.77
CA ARG A 443 -14.30 1.41 34.07
C ARG A 443 -13.17 1.18 35.06
N TYR A 444 -12.87 2.20 35.84
CA TYR A 444 -11.81 2.16 36.84
C TYR A 444 -12.28 2.87 38.10
N ASP A 445 -12.76 2.08 39.06
CA ASP A 445 -13.29 2.59 40.31
C ASP A 445 -12.26 2.36 41.42
N ILE A 446 -11.84 3.45 42.05
CA ILE A 446 -10.87 3.49 43.14
C ILE A 446 -11.60 3.87 44.40
N GLU A 447 -11.54 3.04 45.43
CA GLU A 447 -12.01 3.36 46.77
C GLU A 447 -10.82 3.44 47.72
N VAL A 448 -10.60 4.64 48.26
CA VAL A 448 -9.59 4.91 49.28
C VAL A 448 -10.26 4.99 50.64
N SER A 449 -9.70 4.25 51.60
CA SER A 449 -10.20 4.21 52.97
C SER A 449 -9.05 4.20 53.97
N GLU A 450 -9.34 4.62 55.21
CA GLU A 450 -8.42 4.46 56.33
C GLU A 450 -8.06 2.98 56.54
N ALA A 451 -6.76 2.67 56.68
CA ALA A 451 -6.31 1.30 56.89
C ALA A 451 -6.65 0.81 58.32
N SER A 452 -7.35 -0.31 58.42
CA SER A 452 -7.61 -0.98 59.71
C SER A 452 -6.30 -1.57 60.29
N PRO A 453 -6.13 -1.60 61.63
CA PRO A 453 -4.93 -2.17 62.24
C PRO A 453 -4.84 -3.69 62.01
N GLU A 454 -3.87 -4.15 61.21
CA GLU A 454 -3.49 -5.57 61.14
C GLU A 454 -2.66 -5.96 62.37
N ASN A 455 -2.96 -7.14 62.92
CA ASN A 455 -2.41 -7.66 64.18
C ASN A 455 -0.87 -7.68 64.18
N GLY A 456 -0.27 -6.79 64.97
CA GLY A 456 1.01 -7.04 65.66
C GLY A 456 2.29 -6.99 64.82
N LYS A 457 2.65 -5.82 64.27
CA LYS A 457 3.97 -5.13 64.47
C LYS A 457 4.19 -4.00 63.45
N ARG A 458 4.45 -2.80 64.01
CA ARG A 458 5.10 -1.57 63.47
C ARG A 458 4.58 -0.95 62.15
N LYS A 459 3.53 -0.14 62.24
CA LYS A 459 3.53 1.36 62.19
C LYS A 459 2.08 1.86 61.99
N ARG A 460 1.54 2.57 62.98
CA ARG A 460 0.15 3.11 62.97
C ARG A 460 -0.01 4.21 61.91
N GLY A 461 -1.11 4.20 61.16
CA GLY A 461 -1.67 5.39 60.50
C GLY A 461 -0.93 5.92 59.27
N GLU A 462 0.09 5.23 58.77
CA GLU A 462 0.91 5.71 57.65
C GLU A 462 0.36 5.37 56.26
N PHE A 463 -0.68 4.53 56.14
CA PHE A 463 -1.20 4.04 54.86
C PHE A 463 -2.73 4.15 54.75
N PHE A 464 -3.21 4.35 53.53
CA PHE A 464 -4.58 4.10 53.09
C PHE A 464 -4.70 2.67 52.55
N ARG A 465 -5.88 2.05 52.75
CA ARG A 465 -6.32 0.89 51.98
C ARG A 465 -6.93 1.39 50.68
N VAL A 466 -6.49 0.83 49.56
CA VAL A 466 -7.02 1.15 48.23
C VAL A 466 -7.61 -0.12 47.64
N LEU A 467 -8.92 -0.10 47.39
CA LEU A 467 -9.59 -1.11 46.58
C LEU A 467 -9.77 -0.54 45.17
N THR A 468 -9.39 -1.29 44.16
CA THR A 468 -9.55 -0.89 42.77
C THR A 468 -10.31 -1.95 42.00
N ARG A 469 -11.39 -1.52 41.36
CA ARG A 469 -12.16 -2.33 40.44
C ARG A 469 -11.92 -1.85 39.02
N VAL A 470 -11.39 -2.73 38.19
CA VAL A 470 -11.13 -2.44 36.77
C VAL A 470 -12.02 -3.33 35.92
N GLU A 471 -12.78 -2.74 35.01
CA GLU A 471 -13.61 -3.48 34.06
C GLU A 471 -13.38 -3.00 32.64
N TYR A 472 -13.41 -3.92 31.68
CA TYR A 472 -13.42 -3.58 30.25
C TYR A 472 -13.86 -4.77 29.41
N THR A 473 -14.30 -4.50 28.18
CA THR A 473 -14.60 -5.53 27.18
C THR A 473 -13.43 -5.66 26.21
N LYS A 474 -12.93 -6.88 25.98
CA LYS A 474 -12.00 -7.21 24.87
C LYS A 474 -12.23 -8.63 24.38
N ALA A 475 -11.65 -8.97 23.22
CA ALA A 475 -11.63 -10.34 22.76
C ALA A 475 -10.72 -11.21 23.66
N LEU A 476 -11.25 -12.27 24.24
CA LEU A 476 -10.45 -13.23 25.01
C LEU A 476 -9.58 -14.07 24.06
N ARG A 477 -8.26 -14.11 24.28
CA ARG A 477 -7.33 -14.82 23.37
C ARG A 477 -6.75 -16.08 23.96
N GLU A 478 -6.50 -16.07 25.26
CA GLU A 478 -5.92 -17.20 25.97
C GLU A 478 -6.87 -17.65 27.08
N PRO A 479 -7.03 -18.98 27.29
CA PRO A 479 -7.85 -19.49 28.38
C PRO A 479 -7.14 -19.35 29.74
N VAL A 480 -5.85 -18.97 29.74
CA VAL A 480 -5.04 -18.71 30.91
C VAL A 480 -4.27 -17.41 30.67
N PHE A 481 -4.43 -16.47 31.59
CA PHE A 481 -3.80 -15.16 31.56
C PHE A 481 -3.29 -14.78 32.94
N MET A 482 -2.60 -13.65 33.06
CA MET A 482 -2.04 -13.21 34.33
C MET A 482 -2.26 -11.72 34.60
N ILE A 483 -2.28 -11.37 35.89
CA ILE A 483 -2.28 -10.00 36.40
C ILE A 483 -0.95 -9.78 37.11
N GLY A 484 -0.18 -8.80 36.66
CA GLY A 484 1.17 -8.54 37.16
C GLY A 484 1.24 -7.32 38.07
N CYS A 485 2.03 -7.42 39.13
CA CYS A 485 2.40 -6.31 39.99
C CYS A 485 3.91 -6.08 39.92
N ALA A 486 4.30 -4.95 39.33
CA ALA A 486 5.67 -4.48 39.29
C ALA A 486 5.97 -3.56 40.48
N MET A 487 7.19 -3.64 40.99
CA MET A 487 7.71 -2.79 42.07
C MET A 487 8.58 -1.64 41.54
N ASN A 488 8.99 -1.71 40.28
CA ASN A 488 9.83 -0.72 39.62
C ASN A 488 9.53 -0.68 38.11
N ASN A 489 10.11 0.29 37.41
CA ASN A 489 9.87 0.47 35.97
C ASN A 489 10.42 -0.70 35.13
N GLU A 490 11.56 -1.29 35.51
CA GLU A 490 12.14 -2.44 34.79
C GLU A 490 11.19 -3.65 34.80
N GLN A 491 10.60 -3.95 35.95
CA GLN A 491 9.57 -4.98 36.08
C GLN A 491 8.31 -4.63 35.30
N LEU A 492 7.88 -3.36 35.35
CA LEU A 492 6.71 -2.91 34.60
C LEU A 492 6.91 -3.10 33.10
N GLU A 493 8.08 -2.73 32.57
CA GLU A 493 8.48 -2.96 31.19
C GLU A 493 8.46 -4.45 30.86
N ALA A 494 9.02 -5.31 31.72
CA ALA A 494 9.00 -6.75 31.51
C ALA A 494 7.58 -7.35 31.49
N LEU A 495 6.63 -6.78 32.24
CA LEU A 495 5.21 -7.15 32.18
C LEU A 495 4.53 -6.65 30.90
N PHE A 496 4.96 -5.51 30.33
CA PHE A 496 4.48 -5.07 29.02
C PHE A 496 4.85 -6.05 27.89
N GLU A 497 5.96 -6.80 28.04
CA GLU A 497 6.39 -7.83 27.09
C GLU A 497 5.67 -9.17 27.21
N GLU A 498 5.09 -9.49 28.38
CA GLU A 498 4.39 -10.76 28.57
C GLU A 498 3.00 -10.72 27.89
N LYS A 499 2.86 -11.48 26.81
CA LYS A 499 1.63 -11.54 25.99
C LYS A 499 0.40 -11.98 26.78
N ARG A 500 0.58 -12.80 27.82
CA ARG A 500 -0.52 -13.27 28.68
C ARG A 500 -0.84 -12.33 29.84
N CYS A 501 -0.12 -11.21 29.98
CA CYS A 501 -0.40 -10.22 31.00
C CYS A 501 -1.57 -9.34 30.58
N GLU A 502 -2.71 -9.53 31.23
CA GLU A 502 -3.95 -8.79 30.92
C GLU A 502 -4.01 -7.46 31.64
N TYR A 503 -3.52 -7.41 32.87
CA TYR A 503 -3.54 -6.21 33.68
C TYR A 503 -2.25 -6.08 34.49
N ARG A 504 -1.79 -4.84 34.64
CA ARG A 504 -0.49 -4.49 35.21
C ARG A 504 -0.69 -3.43 36.27
N TRP A 505 -0.04 -3.61 37.40
CA TRP A 505 -0.03 -2.66 38.50
C TRP A 505 1.40 -2.25 38.77
N LEU A 506 1.68 -0.95 38.84
CA LEU A 506 2.95 -0.45 39.38
C LEU A 506 2.72 -0.06 40.85
N LEU A 507 3.27 -0.85 41.75
CA LEU A 507 3.31 -0.53 43.17
C LEU A 507 4.43 0.51 43.36
N ASN A 508 4.03 1.74 43.64
CA ASN A 508 4.79 2.96 43.39
C ASN A 508 6.28 2.95 43.83
N LEU A 509 7.15 3.54 43.00
CA LEU A 509 8.57 3.76 43.24
C LEU A 509 8.81 4.79 44.35
N GLY A 510 9.51 4.39 45.42
CA GLY A 510 10.08 5.33 46.39
C GLY A 510 9.48 5.30 47.81
N ASP A 511 8.59 4.36 48.12
CA ASP A 511 8.15 4.11 49.49
C ASP A 511 8.61 2.73 49.95
N GLU A 512 9.73 2.68 50.69
CA GLU A 512 10.38 1.42 51.15
C GLU A 512 9.49 0.51 52.01
N ALA A 513 8.26 0.95 52.34
CA ALA A 513 7.37 0.29 53.28
C ALA A 513 6.18 -0.45 52.65
N VAL A 514 5.96 -0.37 51.32
CA VAL A 514 4.93 -1.16 50.61
C VAL A 514 5.62 -2.29 49.85
N THR A 515 5.14 -3.52 50.02
CA THR A 515 5.73 -4.71 49.39
C THR A 515 4.71 -5.43 48.50
N GLU A 516 5.18 -6.36 47.66
CA GLU A 516 4.33 -7.25 46.84
C GLU A 516 3.24 -7.98 47.64
N ARG A 517 3.45 -8.22 48.95
CA ARG A 517 2.46 -8.85 49.86
C ARG A 517 1.22 -7.99 50.11
N ASP A 518 1.34 -6.70 49.85
CA ASP A 518 0.24 -5.74 49.98
C ASP A 518 -0.61 -5.69 48.71
N PHE A 519 -0.19 -6.33 47.60
CA PHE A 519 -0.98 -6.51 46.39
C PHE A 519 -1.76 -7.82 46.46
N ARG A 520 -3.10 -7.74 46.48
CA ARG A 520 -3.99 -8.91 46.51
C ARG A 520 -5.06 -8.79 45.44
N ILE A 521 -5.24 -9.85 44.67
CA ILE A 521 -6.39 -10.01 43.77
C ILE A 521 -7.52 -10.64 44.59
N GLU A 522 -8.54 -9.84 44.89
CA GLU A 522 -9.71 -10.29 45.68
C GLU A 522 -10.66 -11.11 44.81
N ARG A 523 -10.84 -10.69 43.54
CA ARG A 523 -11.77 -11.34 42.62
C ARG A 523 -11.38 -11.10 41.16
N VAL A 524 -11.57 -12.13 40.34
CA VAL A 524 -11.46 -12.05 38.88
C VAL A 524 -12.73 -12.63 38.29
N THR A 525 -13.40 -11.89 37.41
CA THR A 525 -14.56 -12.40 36.69
C THR A 525 -14.47 -12.14 35.19
N ILE A 526 -15.05 -13.05 34.40
CA ILE A 526 -15.24 -12.89 32.96
C ILE A 526 -16.74 -13.06 32.67
N ASP A 527 -17.36 -12.04 32.06
CA ASP A 527 -18.81 -11.93 31.88
C ASP A 527 -19.62 -12.03 33.20
N GLY A 528 -18.98 -11.76 34.35
CA GLY A 528 -19.58 -11.90 35.67
C GLY A 528 -19.47 -13.31 36.27
N GLU A 529 -18.85 -14.26 35.58
CA GLU A 529 -18.53 -15.60 36.11
C GLU A 529 -17.15 -15.56 36.79
N ASP A 530 -17.02 -16.16 37.98
CA ASP A 530 -15.75 -16.22 38.72
C ASP A 530 -14.69 -17.05 37.97
N VAL A 531 -13.49 -16.48 37.83
CA VAL A 531 -12.34 -17.14 37.21
C VAL A 531 -11.37 -17.56 38.32
N PRO A 532 -10.98 -18.85 38.40
CA PRO A 532 -10.10 -19.31 39.47
C PRO A 532 -8.67 -18.79 39.27
N ILE A 533 -8.04 -18.47 40.41
CA ILE A 533 -6.60 -18.22 40.49
C ILE A 533 -5.90 -19.58 40.50
N LEU A 534 -5.04 -19.81 39.51
CA LEU A 534 -4.32 -21.07 39.33
C LEU A 534 -3.05 -21.11 40.19
N ARG A 535 -2.31 -20.00 40.20
CA ARG A 535 -1.08 -19.83 41.00
C ARG A 535 -0.72 -18.35 41.13
N ALA A 536 0.05 -18.03 42.17
CA ALA A 536 0.67 -16.73 42.35
C ALA A 536 2.14 -16.92 42.72
N GLU A 537 3.04 -16.20 42.05
CA GLU A 537 4.49 -16.40 42.18
C GLU A 537 5.27 -15.11 41.99
N ASN A 538 6.41 -14.97 42.68
CA ASN A 538 7.37 -13.90 42.43
C ASN A 538 8.34 -14.34 41.34
N THR A 539 8.46 -13.54 40.29
CA THR A 539 9.39 -13.77 39.18
C THR A 539 10.31 -12.56 39.02
N PRO A 540 11.35 -12.63 38.18
CA PRO A 540 12.14 -11.45 37.82
C PRO A 540 11.31 -10.29 37.26
N ARG A 541 10.11 -10.57 36.72
CA ARG A 541 9.18 -9.56 36.16
C ARG A 541 8.27 -8.92 37.21
N GLY A 542 8.34 -9.36 38.46
CA GLY A 542 7.47 -8.92 39.56
C GLY A 542 6.56 -10.04 40.07
N PHE A 543 5.53 -9.68 40.82
CA PHE A 543 4.58 -10.63 41.36
C PHE A 543 3.48 -10.94 40.33
N GLU A 544 3.34 -12.22 39.98
CA GLU A 544 2.46 -12.70 38.92
C GLU A 544 1.30 -13.50 39.49
N VAL A 545 0.06 -13.12 39.18
CA VAL A 545 -1.15 -13.88 39.55
C VAL A 545 -1.79 -14.48 38.29
N TRP A 546 -1.67 -15.79 38.12
CA TRP A 546 -2.16 -16.52 36.96
C TRP A 546 -3.60 -16.98 37.20
N CYS A 547 -4.49 -16.64 36.28
CA CYS A 547 -5.93 -16.90 36.33
C CYS A 547 -6.38 -17.62 35.07
N GLY A 548 -7.42 -18.45 35.16
CA GLY A 548 -8.05 -19.04 33.98
C GLY A 548 -8.41 -20.51 34.16
N GLY A 549 -8.55 -21.22 33.06
CA GLY A 549 -8.89 -22.65 33.05
C GLY A 549 -9.82 -23.04 31.91
N ASP A 550 -10.27 -24.29 31.92
CA ASP A 550 -11.06 -24.87 30.82
C ASP A 550 -12.40 -24.17 30.58
N LEU A 551 -12.97 -23.55 31.62
CA LEU A 551 -14.22 -22.78 31.51
C LEU A 551 -14.14 -21.65 30.48
N LEU A 552 -12.94 -21.10 30.26
CA LEU A 552 -12.69 -19.99 29.35
C LEU A 552 -12.49 -20.41 27.89
N LYS A 553 -12.20 -21.69 27.62
CA LYS A 553 -12.00 -22.19 26.24
C LYS A 553 -13.20 -21.93 25.33
N LYS A 554 -14.42 -21.99 25.88
CA LYS A 554 -15.67 -21.72 25.15
C LYS A 554 -15.88 -20.25 24.78
N LYS A 555 -15.13 -19.34 25.42
CA LYS A 555 -15.22 -17.88 25.24
C LYS A 555 -14.07 -17.31 24.38
N LEU A 556 -13.16 -18.16 23.89
CA LEU A 556 -12.03 -17.74 23.04
C LEU A 556 -12.49 -17.03 21.77
N ASN A 557 -11.73 -16.02 21.38
CA ASN A 557 -11.93 -15.15 20.22
C ASN A 557 -13.27 -14.41 20.21
N ARG A 558 -13.95 -14.29 21.35
CA ARG A 558 -15.18 -13.52 21.52
C ARG A 558 -14.96 -12.33 22.46
N PRO A 559 -15.67 -11.21 22.25
CA PRO A 559 -15.65 -10.11 23.19
C PRO A 559 -16.28 -10.55 24.51
N VAL A 560 -15.51 -10.43 25.60
CA VAL A 560 -15.94 -10.74 26.96
C VAL A 560 -15.65 -9.56 27.88
N ARG A 561 -16.43 -9.41 28.94
CA ARG A 561 -16.20 -8.40 29.97
C ARG A 561 -15.26 -8.94 31.04
N PHE A 562 -14.04 -8.43 31.08
CA PHE A 562 -13.12 -8.63 32.20
C PHE A 562 -13.51 -7.72 33.36
N ALA A 563 -13.43 -8.24 34.58
CA ALA A 563 -13.44 -7.43 35.79
C ALA A 563 -12.46 -7.97 36.82
N PHE A 564 -11.66 -7.08 37.39
CA PHE A 564 -10.65 -7.37 38.42
C PHE A 564 -10.91 -6.53 39.65
N GLU A 565 -10.86 -7.13 40.83
CA GLU A 565 -10.88 -6.44 42.12
C GLU A 565 -9.53 -6.62 42.79
N ILE A 566 -8.84 -5.51 43.01
CA ILE A 566 -7.45 -5.47 43.49
C ILE A 566 -7.40 -4.65 44.77
N ALA A 567 -6.90 -5.25 45.84
CA ALA A 567 -6.62 -4.57 47.10
C ALA A 567 -5.13 -4.24 47.20
N THR A 568 -4.81 -2.98 47.49
CA THR A 568 -3.43 -2.50 47.73
C THR A 568 -3.36 -1.57 48.95
N LYS A 569 -2.13 -1.27 49.38
CA LYS A 569 -1.86 -0.19 50.34
C LYS A 569 -1.18 0.98 49.64
N LYS A 570 -1.51 2.19 50.08
CA LYS A 570 -0.87 3.43 49.61
C LYS A 570 -0.44 4.28 50.78
N SER A 571 0.81 4.73 50.78
CA SER A 571 1.31 5.64 51.82
C SER A 571 0.57 6.97 51.82
N LYS A 572 0.24 7.48 53.01
CA LYS A 572 -0.37 8.79 53.20
C LYS A 572 0.61 9.94 52.90
N LYS A 573 1.92 9.68 52.95
CA LYS A 573 2.95 10.67 52.59
C LYS A 573 2.96 10.95 51.08
N ASN A 574 2.44 10.02 50.28
CA ASN A 574 2.33 10.18 48.84
C ASN A 574 0.91 10.61 48.48
N ASN A 575 0.78 11.86 48.09
CA ASN A 575 -0.50 12.50 47.83
C ASN A 575 -0.97 12.41 46.37
N LEU A 576 -0.39 11.50 45.58
CA LEU A 576 -0.67 11.33 44.15
C LEU A 576 -1.18 9.92 43.85
N PHE A 577 -2.29 9.77 43.14
CA PHE A 577 -2.75 8.49 42.57
C PHE A 577 -2.97 8.63 41.07
N SER A 578 -2.16 7.94 40.27
CA SER A 578 -2.22 8.02 38.81
C SER A 578 -2.88 6.78 38.21
N VAL A 579 -3.73 7.00 37.22
CA VAL A 579 -4.33 5.97 36.37
C VAL A 579 -3.87 6.23 34.94
N PHE A 580 -3.34 5.19 34.30
CA PHE A 580 -2.87 5.25 32.92
C PHE A 580 -3.68 4.32 32.03
N VAL A 581 -4.01 4.81 30.84
CA VAL A 581 -4.60 4.02 29.77
C VAL A 581 -3.46 3.47 28.92
N ALA A 582 -3.21 2.17 29.05
CA ALA A 582 -2.10 1.48 28.37
C ALA A 582 -2.45 1.02 26.95
N TYR A 583 -3.74 0.94 26.61
CA TYR A 583 -4.24 0.39 25.36
C TYR A 583 -5.29 1.32 24.74
N PRO A 584 -5.43 1.36 23.41
CA PRO A 584 -6.54 2.07 22.78
C PRO A 584 -7.87 1.62 23.37
N THR A 585 -8.61 2.58 23.92
CA THR A 585 -9.80 2.34 24.72
C THR A 585 -10.95 3.18 24.18
N ARG A 586 -12.09 2.56 23.92
CA ARG A 586 -13.31 3.23 23.52
C ARG A 586 -14.27 3.34 24.71
N GLY A 587 -14.67 4.55 25.08
CA GLY A 587 -15.44 4.80 26.30
C GLY A 587 -14.64 4.61 27.59
N LEU A 588 -14.75 5.57 28.52
CA LEU A 588 -13.98 5.56 29.77
C LEU A 588 -14.76 6.19 30.92
N GLN A 589 -14.76 5.51 32.07
CA GLN A 589 -15.16 6.07 33.35
C GLN A 589 -14.08 5.79 34.40
N ILE A 590 -13.55 6.84 35.04
CA ILE A 590 -12.61 6.70 36.16
C ILE A 590 -13.21 7.40 37.37
N SER A 591 -13.41 6.67 38.46
CA SER A 591 -13.95 7.19 39.71
C SER A 591 -12.92 7.07 40.81
N PHE A 592 -12.68 8.15 41.54
CA PHE A 592 -11.85 8.17 42.74
C PHE A 592 -12.70 8.54 43.94
N ASN A 593 -13.09 7.55 44.73
CA ASN A 593 -13.87 7.68 45.95
C ASN A 593 -12.94 7.73 47.16
N TYR A 594 -13.09 8.79 47.96
CA TYR A 594 -12.29 9.10 49.13
C TYR A 594 -13.14 9.47 50.35
N GLU A 595 -14.44 9.15 50.33
CA GLU A 595 -15.38 9.44 51.42
C GLU A 595 -14.91 8.85 52.76
N LYS A 596 -14.26 7.68 52.71
CA LYS A 596 -13.77 6.94 53.88
C LYS A 596 -12.30 7.21 54.19
N ALA A 597 -11.64 8.12 53.49
CA ALA A 597 -10.21 8.44 53.63
C ALA A 597 -9.93 9.74 54.41
N ASN A 598 -10.99 10.43 54.88
CA ASN A 598 -10.88 11.74 55.56
C ASN A 598 -10.13 12.81 54.72
N LEU A 599 -10.16 12.68 53.39
CA LEU A 599 -9.55 13.65 52.47
C LEU A 599 -10.55 14.78 52.17
N ARG A 600 -10.11 16.03 52.35
CA ARG A 600 -11.00 17.20 52.19
C ARG A 600 -11.13 17.67 50.74
N ARG A 601 -10.02 17.64 49.99
CA ARG A 601 -9.96 18.09 48.60
C ARG A 601 -9.08 17.15 47.78
N VAL A 602 -9.66 16.60 46.72
CA VAL A 602 -8.95 15.86 45.68
C VAL A 602 -9.12 16.64 44.38
N ARG A 603 -8.01 17.00 43.77
CA ARG A 603 -7.93 17.60 42.45
C ARG A 603 -7.48 16.54 41.45
N GLU A 604 -8.11 16.52 40.29
CA GLU A 604 -7.68 15.67 39.17
C GLU A 604 -6.90 16.50 38.13
N VAL A 605 -5.84 15.90 37.61
CA VAL A 605 -5.05 16.42 36.48
C VAL A 605 -5.11 15.35 35.40
N SER A 606 -5.96 15.57 34.40
CA SER A 606 -6.18 14.62 33.30
C SER A 606 -5.46 15.05 32.03
N TYR A 607 -4.95 14.07 31.30
CA TYR A 607 -4.37 14.21 29.97
C TYR A 607 -4.90 13.05 29.14
N PHE A 608 -5.84 13.33 28.23
CA PHE A 608 -6.38 12.31 27.33
C PHE A 608 -6.00 12.67 25.90
N ALA A 609 -5.63 11.67 25.12
CA ALA A 609 -5.36 11.77 23.69
C ALA A 609 -6.53 11.11 22.94
N GLY A 610 -7.22 11.86 22.08
CA GLY A 610 -8.42 11.40 21.37
C GLY A 610 -9.01 12.50 20.50
N LYS A 611 -10.05 12.19 19.72
CA LYS A 611 -10.73 13.19 18.87
C LYS A 611 -11.38 14.28 19.72
N HIS A 612 -11.99 13.91 20.84
CA HIS A 612 -12.56 14.81 21.83
C HIS A 612 -12.01 14.46 23.23
N PRO A 613 -10.79 14.94 23.57
CA PRO A 613 -10.04 14.48 24.74
C PRO A 613 -10.51 15.07 26.08
N TYR A 614 -11.69 15.70 26.13
CA TYR A 614 -12.13 16.45 27.30
C TYR A 614 -13.13 15.61 28.12
N PRO A 615 -12.72 15.02 29.25
CA PRO A 615 -13.63 14.25 30.10
C PRO A 615 -14.65 15.18 30.75
N ARG A 616 -15.89 14.71 30.88
CA ARG A 616 -16.84 15.31 31.81
C ARG A 616 -16.40 14.96 33.23
N VAL A 617 -16.11 15.96 34.05
CA VAL A 617 -15.70 15.78 35.44
C VAL A 617 -16.87 16.11 36.38
N ALA A 618 -17.31 15.14 37.16
CA ALA A 618 -18.23 15.32 38.27
C ALA A 618 -17.43 15.27 39.59
N ARG A 619 -17.58 16.30 40.43
CA ARG A 619 -16.91 16.37 41.74
C ARG A 619 -17.95 16.44 42.84
N GLU A 620 -17.89 15.50 43.76
CA GLU A 620 -18.67 15.48 44.99
C GLU A 620 -17.71 15.74 46.15
N GLN A 621 -17.75 16.97 46.69
CA GLN A 621 -16.82 17.40 47.71
C GLN A 621 -16.86 16.47 48.94
N GLY A 622 -15.69 16.00 49.38
CA GLY A 622 -15.55 15.05 50.48
C GLY A 622 -15.99 13.61 50.17
N LYS A 623 -16.39 13.30 48.93
CA LYS A 623 -16.87 11.96 48.54
C LYS A 623 -16.09 11.36 47.38
N ALA A 624 -16.22 11.92 46.18
CA ALA A 624 -15.67 11.32 44.99
C ALA A 624 -15.42 12.33 43.86
N THR A 625 -14.49 11.98 42.97
CA THR A 625 -14.29 12.63 41.68
C THR A 625 -14.43 11.59 40.58
N THR A 626 -15.33 11.82 39.63
CA THR A 626 -15.58 10.92 38.50
C THR A 626 -15.33 11.63 37.17
N LEU A 627 -14.54 11.00 36.32
CA LEU A 627 -14.26 11.42 34.96
C LEU A 627 -15.00 10.49 34.00
N THR A 628 -15.64 11.04 32.98
CA THR A 628 -16.37 10.25 31.97
C THR A 628 -16.09 10.77 30.56
N ILE A 629 -15.76 9.83 29.66
CA ILE A 629 -15.65 10.03 28.21
C ILE A 629 -16.67 9.10 27.55
N ALA A 630 -17.36 9.60 26.54
CA ALA A 630 -18.48 8.92 25.89
C ALA A 630 -18.09 7.55 25.28
N ASP A 631 -19.04 6.63 25.24
CA ASP A 631 -18.84 5.24 24.80
C ASP A 631 -18.48 5.09 23.31
N ASP A 632 -18.64 6.14 22.50
CA ASP A 632 -18.26 6.18 21.09
C ASP A 632 -16.91 6.87 20.82
N GLU A 633 -16.29 7.46 21.84
CA GLU A 633 -15.03 8.18 21.73
C GLU A 633 -13.82 7.28 22.01
N TRP A 634 -12.76 7.48 21.20
CA TRP A 634 -11.49 6.76 21.33
C TRP A 634 -10.48 7.56 22.15
N ILE A 635 -9.84 6.84 23.08
CA ILE A 635 -8.74 7.30 23.92
C ILE A 635 -7.53 6.45 23.60
N PHE A 636 -6.43 7.11 23.26
CA PHE A 636 -5.18 6.45 22.90
C PHE A 636 -4.28 6.20 24.12
N PRO A 637 -3.29 5.29 24.01
CA PRO A 637 -2.27 5.09 25.03
C PRO A 637 -1.55 6.38 25.44
N ASN A 638 -0.84 6.35 26.57
CA ASN A 638 -0.21 7.52 27.20
C ASN A 638 -1.22 8.60 27.64
N SER A 639 -2.49 8.23 27.71
CA SER A 639 -3.55 9.00 28.38
C SER A 639 -3.70 8.60 29.84
N GLY A 640 -4.26 9.46 30.66
CA GLY A 640 -4.49 9.16 32.06
C GLY A 640 -5.00 10.32 32.88
N VAL A 641 -5.07 10.08 34.19
CA VAL A 641 -5.44 11.07 35.19
C VAL A 641 -4.63 10.83 36.45
N THR A 642 -4.10 11.91 37.03
CA THR A 642 -3.50 11.90 38.35
C THR A 642 -4.41 12.64 39.33
N PHE A 643 -4.86 11.93 40.36
CA PHE A 643 -5.57 12.49 41.49
C PHE A 643 -4.54 12.97 42.51
N ILE A 644 -4.68 14.22 42.94
CA ILE A 644 -3.79 14.91 43.85
C ILE A 644 -4.63 15.39 45.01
N TRP A 645 -4.24 15.11 46.24
CA TRP A 645 -4.90 15.67 47.41
C TRP A 645 -3.94 16.47 48.27
N ASP A 646 -4.50 17.40 49.02
CA ASP A 646 -3.73 18.11 50.05
C ASP A 646 -3.62 17.18 51.26
N SER A 647 -2.39 16.99 51.74
CA SER A 647 -2.08 16.24 52.97
C SER A 647 -2.49 16.99 54.22
#